data_AF-A0A2M8CJM2-F1
#
_entry.id   AF-A0A2M8CJM2-F1
#
_cell.length_a   1.000
_cell.length_b   1.000
_cell.length_c   1.000
_cell.angle_alpha   90.00
_cell.angle_beta   90.00
_cell.angle_gamma   90.00
#
_symmetry.space_group_name_H-M   'P 1'
#
loop_
_entity.id
_entity.type
_entity.pdbx_description
1 polymer ?
#
loop_
_entity_poly.entity_id
_entity_poly.type
_entity_poly.pdbx_seq_one_letter_code
_entity_poly.pdbx_strand_id
1 'polypeptide(L)'
;LTNTNGVSPYNQGIAAYESEFSVLPNCQNAVDPCPEEYILHSNFSGFYRAVASYNTNIEDGIFFTVRQALFTNNSVGVYAVSTLNAIVTNSTFGIGENPVSKANYQVSESFGMDIHSSNGFILEDNEFMKFTGAEDGHYIGIRVFACPSFSDDIYRNKYTGLSVGNLAELYNRSEDLDDKTGVTYQCNQNYYNDYDFHVATNSAIRGNMGYPDMPSGNILTYPSACTMQLQNDGTQDIRYYYNMRNPNEWLSKFSDYVYKFPIDIQNTCPTLHGSGGISTKLTTSQKLAKETEFAEKLADYTNIEILYSSLVDGGSTSAELSDIESATADEMWVLRNKLLGDSPHLSQEVLMAMSDRTDVFPDAVLLEILSANPEELRKEELISYLEDKENPLPEYMIDILMQVANGSTYKSVLQNQMAKYHHGYVNAAQDIIRSLQHDSITDFVQLRYWLDNIGGYEMDKQIISTYMDEDDYASAQSLLDILPSIYELEGDQLLAYNDYHTMVELQIQLAQQQRNIHQLTSSELATITSLADNGLGSAKYSARSILEYAYGMHYFDRPSLPENIGLKTVKPIDQDEWAKALGLELSVDPNPASQWVEFTWQLPPAETTGLISIADVTGKTISTISISGVQGKRVWDTREIKSGVYICTLSAGKLVASTKLIVK
;
A
#
# COMPACT_ATOMS: atom_id res chain seq x y z
N LEU A 1 -3.91 -19.27 32.06
CA LEU A 1 -4.13 -18.94 33.48
C LEU A 1 -5.50 -18.27 33.57
N THR A 2 -6.43 -18.93 34.25
CA THR A 2 -7.77 -18.41 34.55
C THR A 2 -7.67 -17.11 35.33
N ASN A 3 -8.45 -16.09 34.95
CA ASN A 3 -8.67 -14.86 35.72
C ASN A 3 -8.62 -15.14 37.22
N THR A 4 -7.68 -14.52 37.90
CA THR A 4 -7.60 -14.55 39.36
C THR A 4 -8.96 -14.12 39.91
N ASN A 5 -9.61 -14.93 40.74
CA ASN A 5 -10.94 -14.61 41.27
C ASN A 5 -10.95 -13.20 41.87
N GLY A 6 -11.84 -12.34 41.36
CA GLY A 6 -11.97 -10.94 41.78
C GLY A 6 -11.17 -9.92 40.96
N VAL A 7 -10.44 -10.35 39.92
CA VAL A 7 -9.77 -9.46 38.96
C VAL A 7 -10.65 -9.30 37.72
N SER A 8 -10.82 -8.06 37.25
CA SER A 8 -11.57 -7.76 36.03
C SER A 8 -10.98 -8.52 34.83
N PRO A 9 -11.79 -9.08 33.92
CA PRO A 9 -11.30 -9.66 32.67
C PRO A 9 -10.68 -8.62 31.72
N TYR A 10 -10.85 -7.32 32.01
CA TYR A 10 -10.26 -6.19 31.28
C TYR A 10 -9.08 -5.56 32.04
N ASN A 11 -8.33 -6.34 32.82
CA ASN A 11 -7.21 -5.83 33.62
C ASN A 11 -6.06 -5.29 32.76
N GLN A 12 -5.47 -4.19 33.21
CA GLN A 12 -4.38 -3.51 32.50
C GLN A 12 -3.14 -3.38 33.38
N GLY A 13 -1.94 -3.49 32.80
CA GLY A 13 -0.68 -3.31 33.52
C GLY A 13 -0.34 -1.82 33.71
N ILE A 14 -0.22 -1.12 32.59
CA ILE A 14 -0.22 0.35 32.51
C ILE A 14 -1.42 0.77 31.67
N ALA A 15 -2.24 1.68 32.19
CA ALA A 15 -3.29 2.35 31.45
C ALA A 15 -3.04 3.86 31.52
N ALA A 16 -2.52 4.42 30.43
CA ALA A 16 -2.22 5.83 30.28
C ALA A 16 -3.36 6.51 29.52
N TYR A 17 -3.97 7.52 30.14
CA TYR A 17 -5.04 8.35 29.57
C TYR A 17 -4.55 9.79 29.58
N GLU A 18 -4.43 10.45 28.42
CA GLU A 18 -3.73 11.75 28.28
C GLU A 18 -2.38 11.79 28.99
N SER A 19 -1.52 10.81 28.74
CA SER A 19 -0.26 10.73 29.46
C SER A 19 0.86 10.17 28.61
N GLU A 20 1.95 10.91 28.60
CA GLU A 20 3.25 10.47 28.10
C GLU A 20 3.96 9.62 29.15
N PHE A 21 4.63 8.56 28.71
CA PHE A 21 5.40 7.71 29.63
C PHE A 21 6.53 6.98 28.92
N SER A 22 7.46 6.45 29.72
CA SER A 22 8.55 5.61 29.24
C SER A 22 8.68 4.36 30.11
N VAL A 23 8.70 3.20 29.46
CA VAL A 23 9.01 1.89 30.04
C VAL A 23 10.38 1.48 29.53
N LEU A 24 11.39 1.70 30.36
CA LEU A 24 12.79 1.47 30.03
C LEU A 24 13.38 0.38 30.93
N PRO A 25 14.36 -0.41 30.44
CA PRO A 25 15.06 -1.36 31.29
C PRO A 25 15.94 -0.62 32.29
N ASN A 26 16.29 -1.29 33.38
CA ASN A 26 17.34 -0.83 34.28
C ASN A 26 18.61 -1.68 34.07
N CYS A 27 19.77 -1.18 34.52
CA CYS A 27 21.00 -1.98 34.55
C CYS A 27 21.29 -2.43 35.98
N GLN A 28 21.56 -3.72 36.18
CA GLN A 28 21.91 -4.26 37.50
C GLN A 28 23.21 -3.64 38.05
N ASN A 29 24.13 -3.26 37.16
CA ASN A 29 25.39 -2.61 37.48
C ASN A 29 25.43 -1.20 36.87
N ALA A 30 26.14 -0.26 37.50
CA ALA A 30 26.33 1.09 36.96
C ALA A 30 27.40 1.12 35.84
N VAL A 31 27.15 0.39 34.75
CA VAL A 31 27.99 0.32 33.54
C VAL A 31 27.16 0.74 32.34
N ASP A 32 27.71 1.60 31.49
CA ASP A 32 27.06 2.15 30.30
C ASP A 32 28.00 1.97 29.08
N PRO A 33 27.56 1.31 27.98
CA PRO A 33 26.28 0.63 27.81
C PRO A 33 26.12 -0.59 28.74
N CYS A 34 24.88 -0.86 29.17
CA CYS A 34 24.58 -2.00 30.03
C CYS A 34 24.84 -3.32 29.26
N PRO A 35 25.73 -4.20 29.74
CA PRO A 35 25.92 -5.53 29.14
C PRO A 35 24.62 -6.34 29.18
N GLU A 36 24.36 -7.12 28.14
CA GLU A 36 23.11 -7.86 27.93
C GLU A 36 22.74 -8.74 29.14
N GLU A 37 23.73 -9.41 29.74
CA GLU A 37 23.55 -10.26 30.92
C GLU A 37 23.14 -9.52 32.20
N TYR A 38 23.23 -8.18 32.23
CA TYR A 38 22.89 -7.34 33.38
C TYR A 38 21.67 -6.45 33.15
N ILE A 39 20.99 -6.59 32.00
CA ILE A 39 19.78 -5.84 31.70
C ILE A 39 18.62 -6.37 32.55
N LEU A 40 18.01 -5.49 33.33
CA LEU A 40 16.79 -5.74 34.09
C LEU A 40 15.60 -5.22 33.28
N HIS A 41 14.98 -6.14 32.54
CA HIS A 41 13.81 -5.85 31.72
C HIS A 41 12.57 -5.50 32.56
N SER A 42 11.73 -4.59 32.06
CA SER A 42 10.35 -4.47 32.52
C SER A 42 9.56 -5.70 32.09
N ASN A 43 8.80 -6.33 33.01
CA ASN A 43 8.07 -7.56 32.73
C ASN A 43 6.57 -7.39 33.00
N PHE A 44 5.75 -7.71 32.00
CA PHE A 44 4.30 -7.70 32.07
C PHE A 44 3.75 -9.09 31.77
N SER A 45 2.94 -9.65 32.67
CA SER A 45 2.41 -11.00 32.48
C SER A 45 0.96 -11.17 32.95
N GLY A 46 0.15 -11.81 32.10
CA GLY A 46 -1.23 -12.19 32.43
C GLY A 46 -2.25 -11.05 32.36
N PHE A 47 -1.98 -9.97 31.63
CA PHE A 47 -2.90 -8.86 31.44
C PHE A 47 -3.77 -9.02 30.19
N TYR A 48 -5.00 -8.48 30.23
CA TYR A 48 -5.79 -8.25 29.03
C TYR A 48 -5.08 -7.24 28.11
N ARG A 49 -4.63 -6.10 28.65
CA ARG A 49 -3.71 -5.17 27.97
C ARG A 49 -2.53 -4.87 28.88
N ALA A 50 -1.31 -5.25 28.50
CA ALA A 50 -0.16 -5.04 29.36
C ALA A 50 0.26 -3.57 29.46
N VAL A 51 0.39 -2.89 28.32
CA VAL A 51 0.62 -1.45 28.24
C VAL A 51 -0.42 -0.87 27.28
N ALA A 52 -1.23 0.07 27.76
CA ALA A 52 -2.27 0.71 26.98
C ALA A 52 -2.16 2.23 27.04
N SER A 53 -2.24 2.87 25.88
CA SER A 53 -2.33 4.32 25.72
C SER A 53 -3.66 4.67 25.06
N TYR A 54 -4.39 5.57 25.70
CA TYR A 54 -5.70 6.05 25.26
C TYR A 54 -5.64 7.56 25.12
N ASN A 55 -5.80 8.03 23.89
CA ASN A 55 -6.00 9.44 23.64
C ASN A 55 -7.50 9.78 23.67
N THR A 56 -7.93 10.25 24.84
CA THR A 56 -9.21 10.89 25.15
C THR A 56 -9.29 12.35 24.69
N ASN A 57 -8.17 12.98 24.33
CA ASN A 57 -8.12 14.31 23.74
C ASN A 57 -7.62 14.25 22.28
N ILE A 58 -8.52 14.34 21.30
CA ILE A 58 -8.12 14.28 19.88
C ILE A 58 -7.10 15.36 19.45
N GLU A 59 -6.86 16.34 20.31
CA GLU A 59 -5.97 17.48 20.15
C GLU A 59 -4.68 17.37 20.97
N ASP A 60 -4.50 16.36 21.82
CA ASP A 60 -3.23 16.19 22.53
C ASP A 60 -2.37 15.18 21.77
N GLY A 61 -1.16 15.60 21.40
CA GLY A 61 -0.19 14.73 20.76
C GLY A 61 0.48 13.79 21.76
N ILE A 62 -0.25 12.79 22.29
CA ILE A 62 0.36 11.87 23.26
C ILE A 62 1.30 10.87 22.58
N PHE A 63 2.45 10.62 23.21
CA PHE A 63 3.44 9.65 22.77
C PHE A 63 3.96 8.84 23.96
N PHE A 64 4.53 7.67 23.69
CA PHE A 64 5.18 6.87 24.71
C PHE A 64 6.38 6.10 24.16
N THR A 65 7.24 5.64 25.07
CA THR A 65 8.38 4.79 24.73
C THR A 65 8.33 3.49 25.53
N VAL A 66 8.40 2.34 24.85
CA VAL A 66 8.59 1.01 25.46
C VAL A 66 9.85 0.39 24.86
N ARG A 67 10.82 0.06 25.69
CA ARG A 67 12.09 -0.52 25.24
C ARG A 67 12.49 -1.71 26.08
N GLN A 68 12.97 -2.76 25.40
CA GLN A 68 13.52 -3.96 26.07
C GLN A 68 12.60 -4.54 27.14
N ALA A 69 11.29 -4.54 26.87
CA ALA A 69 10.27 -5.09 27.76
C ALA A 69 9.96 -6.55 27.40
N LEU A 70 9.54 -7.32 28.39
CA LEU A 70 9.11 -8.71 28.26
C LEU A 70 7.61 -8.78 28.51
N PHE A 71 6.86 -9.22 27.49
CA PHE A 71 5.41 -9.42 27.55
C PHE A 71 5.13 -10.91 27.51
N THR A 72 4.67 -11.49 28.62
CA THR A 72 4.48 -12.94 28.75
C THR A 72 3.02 -13.29 29.02
N ASN A 73 2.38 -13.97 28.07
CA ASN A 73 1.00 -14.46 28.20
C ASN A 73 -0.01 -13.33 28.48
N ASN A 74 0.12 -12.21 27.77
CA ASN A 74 -0.87 -11.13 27.76
C ASN A 74 -1.77 -11.28 26.52
N SER A 75 -3.04 -10.89 26.62
CA SER A 75 -3.96 -10.90 25.46
C SER A 75 -3.58 -9.83 24.44
N VAL A 76 -3.18 -8.66 24.92
CA VAL A 76 -2.56 -7.58 24.13
C VAL A 76 -1.29 -7.11 24.86
N GLY A 77 -0.15 -7.11 24.16
CA GLY A 77 1.11 -6.60 24.72
C GLY A 77 1.10 -5.08 24.83
N VAL A 78 1.04 -4.40 23.68
CA VAL A 78 0.89 -2.94 23.59
C VAL A 78 -0.41 -2.61 22.85
N TYR A 79 -1.20 -1.73 23.43
CA TYR A 79 -2.42 -1.18 22.83
C TYR A 79 -2.26 0.34 22.73
N ALA A 80 -2.40 0.91 21.53
CA ALA A 80 -2.28 2.35 21.32
C ALA A 80 -3.46 2.85 20.49
N VAL A 81 -4.10 3.92 20.94
CA VAL A 81 -5.28 4.50 20.30
C VAL A 81 -5.10 5.99 20.15
N SER A 82 -5.11 6.46 18.90
CA SER A 82 -4.91 7.86 18.56
C SER A 82 -3.63 8.43 19.17
N THR A 83 -2.57 7.62 19.21
CA THR A 83 -1.26 7.97 19.75
C THR A 83 -0.34 8.43 18.62
N LEU A 84 0.41 9.49 18.84
CA LEU A 84 1.39 9.99 17.89
C LEU A 84 2.79 9.54 18.31
N ASN A 85 3.68 9.32 17.35
CA ASN A 85 5.12 9.19 17.58
C ASN A 85 5.55 8.13 18.63
N ALA A 86 4.72 7.10 18.84
CA ALA A 86 4.99 6.04 19.80
C ALA A 86 6.23 5.22 19.40
N ILE A 87 7.03 4.86 20.38
CA ILE A 87 8.24 4.05 20.19
C ILE A 87 8.06 2.73 20.91
N VAL A 88 8.16 1.61 20.18
CA VAL A 88 8.32 0.28 20.78
C VAL A 88 9.46 -0.47 20.13
N THR A 89 10.53 -0.70 20.90
CA THR A 89 11.72 -1.38 20.38
C THR A 89 12.32 -2.44 21.28
N ASN A 90 13.04 -3.38 20.64
CA ASN A 90 13.84 -4.42 21.28
C ASN A 90 13.06 -5.25 22.31
N SER A 91 11.74 -5.38 22.16
CA SER A 91 10.87 -6.03 23.15
C SER A 91 10.40 -7.41 22.67
N THR A 92 10.09 -8.30 23.61
CA THR A 92 9.66 -9.68 23.30
C THR A 92 8.22 -9.91 23.74
N PHE A 93 7.42 -10.47 22.84
CA PHE A 93 5.99 -10.70 22.99
C PHE A 93 5.67 -12.19 22.86
N GLY A 94 5.41 -12.84 23.99
CA GLY A 94 4.73 -14.13 24.08
C GLY A 94 3.22 -13.91 24.19
N ILE A 95 2.52 -13.95 23.06
CA ILE A 95 1.11 -13.58 22.95
C ILE A 95 0.23 -14.66 23.58
N GLY A 96 -0.50 -14.30 24.63
CA GLY A 96 -1.37 -15.17 25.41
C GLY A 96 -2.81 -15.17 24.92
N GLU A 97 -3.63 -15.98 25.58
CA GLU A 97 -5.06 -16.07 25.30
C GLU A 97 -5.81 -14.77 25.66
N ASN A 98 -6.84 -14.44 24.88
CA ASN A 98 -7.82 -13.40 25.17
C ASN A 98 -9.10 -14.04 25.72
N PRO A 99 -9.31 -14.06 27.05
CA PRO A 99 -10.47 -14.69 27.65
C PRO A 99 -11.77 -13.96 27.33
N VAL A 100 -11.72 -12.64 27.05
CA VAL A 100 -12.88 -11.84 26.69
C VAL A 100 -13.35 -12.22 25.28
N SER A 101 -12.45 -12.18 24.29
CA SER A 101 -12.79 -12.58 22.92
C SER A 101 -13.28 -14.03 22.89
N LYS A 102 -12.63 -14.95 23.61
CA LYS A 102 -13.07 -16.34 23.68
C LYS A 102 -14.46 -16.51 24.30
N ALA A 103 -14.76 -15.79 25.38
CA ALA A 103 -16.08 -15.87 26.00
C ALA A 103 -17.19 -15.34 25.07
N ASN A 104 -16.90 -14.29 24.29
CA ASN A 104 -17.88 -13.62 23.44
C ASN A 104 -18.02 -14.27 22.06
N TYR A 105 -16.94 -14.85 21.53
CA TYR A 105 -16.84 -15.29 20.14
C TYR A 105 -16.38 -16.74 19.97
N GLN A 106 -16.16 -17.47 21.08
CA GLN A 106 -15.72 -18.87 21.10
C GLN A 106 -14.32 -19.13 20.51
N VAL A 107 -13.56 -18.06 20.23
CA VAL A 107 -12.18 -18.11 19.75
C VAL A 107 -11.37 -17.03 20.46
N SER A 108 -10.12 -17.33 20.81
CA SER A 108 -9.22 -16.35 21.41
C SER A 108 -8.56 -15.52 20.31
N GLU A 109 -8.81 -14.21 20.28
CA GLU A 109 -8.15 -13.27 19.37
C GLU A 109 -7.25 -12.31 20.16
N SER A 110 -5.95 -12.38 19.91
CA SER A 110 -4.91 -11.73 20.70
C SER A 110 -3.83 -11.08 19.84
N PHE A 111 -3.16 -10.07 20.40
CA PHE A 111 -2.23 -9.21 19.66
C PHE A 111 -0.90 -9.03 20.42
N GLY A 112 0.22 -9.01 19.71
CA GLY A 112 1.47 -8.49 20.27
C GLY A 112 1.37 -6.98 20.45
N MET A 113 1.06 -6.29 19.36
CA MET A 113 0.73 -4.87 19.32
C MET A 113 -0.57 -4.66 18.55
N ASP A 114 -1.43 -3.79 19.07
CA ASP A 114 -2.69 -3.41 18.44
C ASP A 114 -2.79 -1.88 18.43
N ILE A 115 -2.58 -1.29 17.25
CA ILE A 115 -2.34 0.14 17.03
C ILE A 115 -3.48 0.72 16.20
N HIS A 116 -4.22 1.68 16.77
CA HIS A 116 -5.43 2.26 16.19
C HIS A 116 -5.25 3.75 15.94
N SER A 117 -5.60 4.24 14.75
CA SER A 117 -5.66 5.67 14.44
C SER A 117 -4.39 6.45 14.83
N SER A 118 -3.23 5.80 14.76
CA SER A 118 -1.95 6.31 15.26
C SER A 118 -0.98 6.48 14.08
N ASN A 119 -0.02 7.41 14.19
CA ASN A 119 1.01 7.60 13.15
C ASN A 119 2.33 8.13 13.74
N GLY A 120 3.38 8.17 12.93
CA GLY A 120 4.72 8.62 13.33
C GLY A 120 5.48 7.61 14.20
N PHE A 121 4.96 6.39 14.34
CA PHE A 121 5.46 5.39 15.27
C PHE A 121 6.75 4.73 14.79
N ILE A 122 7.56 4.27 15.74
CA ILE A 122 8.71 3.40 15.51
C ILE A 122 8.44 2.04 16.15
N LEU A 123 8.21 1.02 15.32
CA LEU A 123 8.03 -0.36 15.73
C LEU A 123 9.19 -1.19 15.17
N GLU A 124 10.31 -1.22 15.90
CA GLU A 124 11.58 -1.79 15.43
C GLU A 124 12.14 -2.87 16.37
N ASP A 125 12.75 -3.93 15.81
CA ASP A 125 13.55 -4.91 16.56
C ASP A 125 12.78 -5.71 17.64
N ASN A 126 11.46 -5.85 17.48
CA ASN A 126 10.66 -6.64 18.42
C ASN A 126 10.54 -8.12 17.97
N GLU A 127 10.36 -9.02 18.92
CA GLU A 127 10.12 -10.44 18.65
C GLU A 127 8.72 -10.85 19.12
N PHE A 128 7.98 -11.51 18.24
CA PHE A 128 6.60 -11.94 18.46
C PHE A 128 6.46 -13.45 18.26
N MET A 129 5.83 -14.10 19.22
CA MET A 129 5.52 -15.51 19.16
C MET A 129 4.25 -15.83 19.94
N LYS A 130 3.55 -16.89 19.53
CA LYS A 130 2.47 -17.46 20.35
C LYS A 130 3.07 -17.96 21.67
N PHE A 131 2.43 -17.62 22.80
CA PHE A 131 2.88 -18.09 24.11
C PHE A 131 2.77 -19.62 24.19
N THR A 132 3.81 -20.27 24.73
CA THR A 132 3.83 -21.74 24.88
C THR A 132 2.75 -22.18 25.85
N GLY A 133 1.84 -23.03 25.38
CA GLY A 133 0.69 -23.51 26.16
C GLY A 133 -0.57 -22.65 26.04
N ALA A 134 -0.56 -21.60 25.21
CA ALA A 134 -1.79 -20.95 24.79
C ALA A 134 -2.61 -21.91 23.89
N GLU A 135 -3.93 -21.94 24.10
CA GLU A 135 -4.86 -22.79 23.34
C GLU A 135 -4.97 -22.38 21.86
N ASP A 136 -5.80 -23.07 21.09
CA ASP A 136 -6.07 -22.70 19.71
C ASP A 136 -6.84 -21.37 19.64
N GLY A 137 -6.48 -20.53 18.68
CA GLY A 137 -6.96 -19.17 18.55
C GLY A 137 -6.21 -18.42 17.47
N HIS A 138 -6.52 -17.15 17.34
CA HIS A 138 -5.92 -16.22 16.41
C HIS A 138 -4.92 -15.31 17.13
N TYR A 139 -3.65 -15.44 16.76
CA TYR A 139 -2.54 -14.72 17.37
C TYR A 139 -1.87 -13.85 16.30
N ILE A 140 -1.95 -12.54 16.48
CA ILE A 140 -1.48 -11.53 15.53
C ILE A 140 -0.25 -10.82 16.12
N GLY A 141 0.82 -10.68 15.35
CA GLY A 141 2.04 -9.99 15.80
C GLY A 141 1.78 -8.50 16.01
N ILE A 142 1.66 -7.76 14.92
CA ILE A 142 1.28 -6.34 14.92
C ILE A 142 0.02 -6.17 14.08
N ARG A 143 -0.97 -5.48 14.64
CA ARG A 143 -2.09 -4.92 13.89
C ARG A 143 -1.97 -3.40 13.82
N VAL A 144 -2.09 -2.86 12.61
CA VAL A 144 -2.36 -1.44 12.35
C VAL A 144 -3.79 -1.29 11.84
N PHE A 145 -4.56 -0.41 12.47
CA PHE A 145 -5.99 -0.23 12.24
C PHE A 145 -6.28 1.24 11.99
N ALA A 146 -6.62 1.60 10.75
CA ALA A 146 -6.87 2.98 10.32
C ALA A 146 -5.77 3.97 10.72
N CYS A 147 -4.49 3.59 10.60
CA CYS A 147 -3.34 4.41 11.00
C CYS A 147 -2.94 5.37 9.87
N PRO A 148 -3.24 6.68 9.95
CA PRO A 148 -3.12 7.57 8.80
C PRO A 148 -1.66 8.03 8.63
N SER A 149 -0.85 7.11 8.14
CA SER A 149 0.59 7.20 8.13
C SER A 149 1.09 7.90 6.87
N PHE A 150 2.02 8.83 7.02
CA PHE A 150 2.73 9.40 5.87
C PHE A 150 3.86 8.48 5.40
N SER A 151 4.54 7.82 6.35
CA SER A 151 5.84 7.23 6.07
C SER A 151 6.31 6.17 7.09
N ASP A 152 5.43 5.65 7.95
CA ASP A 152 5.86 4.74 9.04
C ASP A 152 6.32 3.37 8.51
N ASP A 153 7.45 2.89 9.04
CA ASP A 153 8.02 1.58 8.73
C ASP A 153 7.87 0.64 9.93
N ILE A 154 7.26 -0.52 9.72
CA ILE A 154 7.36 -1.64 10.64
C ILE A 154 8.63 -2.42 10.26
N TYR A 155 9.66 -2.32 11.10
CA TYR A 155 11.03 -2.56 10.69
C TYR A 155 11.75 -3.63 11.53
N ARG A 156 12.43 -4.59 10.90
CA ARG A 156 13.30 -5.57 11.59
C ARG A 156 12.64 -6.34 12.75
N ASN A 157 11.32 -6.50 12.74
CA ASN A 157 10.63 -7.33 13.70
C ASN A 157 10.71 -8.80 13.29
N LYS A 158 10.66 -9.70 14.28
CA LYS A 158 10.67 -11.14 14.07
C LYS A 158 9.34 -11.74 14.51
N TYR A 159 8.71 -12.53 13.63
CA TYR A 159 7.41 -13.15 13.84
C TYR A 159 7.54 -14.66 13.73
N THR A 160 7.11 -15.41 14.74
CA THR A 160 7.22 -16.87 14.76
C THR A 160 5.94 -17.56 15.20
N GLY A 161 5.41 -18.45 14.36
CA GLY A 161 4.31 -19.34 14.73
C GLY A 161 2.97 -18.63 14.97
N LEU A 162 2.72 -17.54 14.25
CA LEU A 162 1.52 -16.70 14.40
C LEU A 162 0.47 -17.02 13.34
N SER A 163 -0.80 -16.68 13.63
CA SER A 163 -1.86 -16.71 12.62
C SER A 163 -1.57 -15.66 11.55
N VAL A 164 -1.21 -14.45 11.98
CA VAL A 164 -0.79 -13.36 11.08
C VAL A 164 0.42 -12.66 11.71
N GLY A 165 1.51 -12.51 10.96
CA GLY A 165 2.66 -11.72 11.40
C GLY A 165 2.28 -10.24 11.53
N ASN A 166 1.86 -9.65 10.41
CA ASN A 166 1.40 -8.26 10.33
C ASN A 166 0.02 -8.18 9.67
N LEU A 167 -0.91 -7.50 10.35
CA LEU A 167 -2.27 -7.26 9.88
C LEU A 167 -2.51 -5.76 9.67
N ALA A 168 -2.97 -5.38 8.50
CA ALA A 168 -3.44 -4.03 8.19
C ALA A 168 -4.95 -4.05 7.93
N GLU A 169 -5.67 -3.23 8.70
CA GLU A 169 -7.11 -3.04 8.57
C GLU A 169 -7.42 -1.56 8.34
N LEU A 170 -8.39 -1.28 7.46
CA LEU A 170 -8.75 0.04 6.95
C LEU A 170 -7.57 0.77 6.27
N TYR A 171 -7.78 2.05 5.93
CA TYR A 171 -6.75 2.86 5.29
C TYR A 171 -5.64 3.19 6.29
N ASN A 172 -4.45 2.65 6.04
CA ASN A 172 -3.25 2.93 6.81
C ASN A 172 -2.32 3.88 6.04
N ARG A 173 -2.93 4.92 5.45
CA ARG A 173 -2.34 5.97 4.61
C ARG A 173 -2.80 7.34 5.11
N SER A 174 -1.96 8.36 4.97
CA SER A 174 -2.36 9.74 5.27
C SER A 174 -3.33 10.27 4.20
N GLU A 175 -3.25 9.76 2.98
CA GLU A 175 -4.18 10.01 1.89
C GLU A 175 -4.60 8.69 1.26
N ASP A 176 -5.90 8.38 1.25
CA ASP A 176 -6.43 7.05 0.93
C ASP A 176 -5.96 6.52 -0.45
N LEU A 177 -5.87 7.41 -1.43
CA LEU A 177 -5.55 7.09 -2.82
C LEU A 177 -4.07 7.31 -3.18
N ASP A 178 -3.24 7.90 -2.32
CA ASP A 178 -1.82 8.10 -2.60
C ASP A 178 -0.97 6.93 -2.12
N ASP A 179 -0.60 6.04 -3.06
CA ASP A 179 0.28 4.89 -2.84
C ASP A 179 1.69 5.25 -2.32
N LYS A 180 2.10 6.53 -2.38
CA LYS A 180 3.38 7.01 -1.81
C LYS A 180 3.35 7.05 -0.29
N THR A 181 2.17 7.21 0.30
CA THR A 181 1.98 7.34 1.75
C THR A 181 1.58 6.01 2.38
N GLY A 182 1.64 5.92 3.70
CA GLY A 182 1.15 4.80 4.47
C GLY A 182 2.20 3.96 5.17
N VAL A 183 1.73 2.97 5.92
CA VAL A 183 2.58 2.01 6.62
C VAL A 183 3.23 1.06 5.60
N THR A 184 4.50 0.71 5.79
CA THR A 184 5.15 -0.37 5.01
C THR A 184 5.91 -1.32 5.92
N TYR A 185 6.30 -2.47 5.36
CA TYR A 185 7.01 -3.52 6.08
C TYR A 185 8.37 -3.77 5.44
N GLN A 186 9.44 -3.55 6.20
CA GLN A 186 10.80 -3.71 5.70
C GLN A 186 11.67 -4.49 6.69
N CYS A 187 12.56 -5.33 6.14
CA CYS A 187 13.55 -6.10 6.90
C CYS A 187 13.00 -7.02 8.00
N ASN A 188 11.70 -7.32 8.00
CA ASN A 188 11.08 -8.21 8.97
C ASN A 188 11.45 -9.66 8.69
N GLN A 189 11.40 -10.50 9.72
CA GLN A 189 11.70 -11.91 9.62
C GLN A 189 10.51 -12.77 10.04
N ASN A 190 10.00 -13.59 9.13
CA ASN A 190 8.83 -14.41 9.36
C ASN A 190 9.16 -15.90 9.32
N TYR A 191 8.67 -16.64 10.31
CA TYR A 191 8.93 -18.07 10.45
C TYR A 191 7.68 -18.82 10.92
N TYR A 192 7.19 -19.75 10.10
CA TYR A 192 6.07 -20.63 10.44
C TYR A 192 4.78 -19.86 10.79
N ASN A 193 4.58 -18.67 10.21
CA ASN A 193 3.31 -17.97 10.30
C ASN A 193 2.34 -18.53 9.26
N ASP A 194 1.04 -18.52 9.53
CA ASP A 194 0.05 -18.91 8.53
C ASP A 194 -0.05 -17.87 7.39
N TYR A 195 0.05 -16.59 7.76
CA TYR A 195 0.20 -15.42 6.90
C TYR A 195 1.34 -14.53 7.43
N ASP A 196 2.30 -14.14 6.59
CA ASP A 196 3.35 -13.19 7.03
C ASP A 196 2.81 -11.76 7.06
N PHE A 197 2.09 -11.39 5.99
CA PHE A 197 1.43 -10.10 5.81
C PHE A 197 0.00 -10.32 5.35
N HIS A 198 -0.95 -9.61 5.96
CA HIS A 198 -2.34 -9.56 5.53
C HIS A 198 -2.83 -8.12 5.52
N VAL A 199 -3.27 -7.69 4.34
CA VAL A 199 -4.04 -6.47 4.15
C VAL A 199 -5.50 -6.90 3.94
N ALA A 200 -6.37 -6.51 4.88
CA ALA A 200 -7.78 -6.86 4.85
C ALA A 200 -8.56 -6.11 3.75
N THR A 201 -9.82 -6.49 3.54
CA THR A 201 -10.72 -5.79 2.59
C THR A 201 -10.87 -4.32 2.98
N ASN A 202 -11.05 -3.43 2.01
CA ASN A 202 -11.16 -1.97 2.21
C ASN A 202 -10.00 -1.39 3.04
N SER A 203 -8.81 -1.96 2.88
CA SER A 203 -7.62 -1.56 3.60
C SER A 203 -6.50 -1.23 2.64
N ALA A 204 -5.68 -0.26 3.02
CA ALA A 204 -4.56 0.17 2.21
C ALA A 204 -3.31 0.37 3.07
N ILE A 205 -2.16 0.04 2.51
CA ILE A 205 -0.81 0.28 3.06
C ILE A 205 0.00 1.04 2.02
N ARG A 206 1.23 1.45 2.30
CA ARG A 206 2.07 2.03 1.24
C ARG A 206 2.22 1.05 0.07
N GLY A 207 2.05 1.54 -1.15
CA GLY A 207 2.04 0.68 -2.34
C GLY A 207 3.39 0.02 -2.64
N ASN A 208 4.47 0.43 -1.96
CA ASN A 208 5.81 -0.12 -2.12
C ASN A 208 6.31 -0.80 -0.84
N MET A 209 6.71 -2.07 -0.98
CA MET A 209 7.53 -2.81 -0.03
C MET A 209 8.93 -2.95 -0.61
N GLY A 210 9.81 -2.00 -0.25
CA GLY A 210 11.12 -1.80 -0.88
C GLY A 210 11.05 -0.95 -2.17
N TYR A 211 12.17 -0.87 -2.88
CA TYR A 211 12.36 -0.04 -4.06
C TYR A 211 13.23 -0.75 -5.12
N PRO A 212 13.24 -0.29 -6.38
CA PRO A 212 14.06 -0.87 -7.45
C PRO A 212 15.58 -0.93 -7.17
N ASP A 213 16.10 -0.08 -6.29
CA ASP A 213 17.51 -0.04 -5.92
C ASP A 213 17.78 -0.55 -4.49
N MET A 214 16.74 -0.98 -3.77
CA MET A 214 16.83 -1.53 -2.42
C MET A 214 15.63 -2.45 -2.17
N PRO A 215 15.79 -3.79 -2.22
CA PRO A 215 14.68 -4.68 -1.93
C PRO A 215 14.20 -4.54 -0.48
N SER A 216 12.98 -4.99 -0.19
CA SER A 216 12.37 -4.86 1.14
C SER A 216 13.20 -5.50 2.25
N GLY A 217 14.00 -6.54 1.95
CA GLY A 217 14.78 -7.28 2.92
C GLY A 217 13.95 -8.19 3.83
N ASN A 218 12.64 -8.33 3.57
CA ASN A 218 11.78 -9.20 4.37
C ASN A 218 12.12 -10.68 4.12
N ILE A 219 12.41 -11.40 5.19
CA ILE A 219 12.49 -12.86 5.19
C ILE A 219 11.09 -13.41 5.38
N LEU A 220 10.67 -14.28 4.46
CA LEU A 220 9.32 -14.84 4.40
C LEU A 220 9.27 -16.25 5.01
N THR A 221 8.12 -16.64 5.55
CA THR A 221 7.88 -18.02 5.94
C THR A 221 8.05 -18.92 4.72
N TYR A 222 8.70 -20.06 4.92
CA TYR A 222 8.89 -21.03 3.84
C TYR A 222 7.53 -21.47 3.27
N PRO A 223 7.31 -21.51 1.94
CA PRO A 223 5.97 -21.67 1.36
C PRO A 223 5.21 -22.93 1.78
N SER A 224 5.89 -24.01 2.18
CA SER A 224 5.23 -25.23 2.66
C SER A 224 4.77 -25.15 4.12
N ALA A 225 5.08 -24.07 4.83
CA ALA A 225 4.79 -23.86 6.24
C ALA A 225 3.80 -22.71 6.49
N CYS A 226 3.23 -22.12 5.43
CA CYS A 226 2.21 -21.08 5.49
C CYS A 226 1.08 -21.35 4.49
N THR A 227 -0.08 -20.75 4.74
CA THR A 227 -1.16 -20.66 3.74
C THR A 227 -0.80 -19.64 2.67
N MET A 228 -0.35 -18.45 3.08
CA MET A 228 0.09 -17.35 2.21
C MET A 228 1.31 -16.66 2.80
N GLN A 229 2.14 -16.02 1.98
CA GLN A 229 3.17 -15.11 2.49
C GLN A 229 2.62 -13.67 2.53
N LEU A 230 1.94 -13.22 1.46
CA LEU A 230 1.32 -11.90 1.42
C LEU A 230 -0.10 -12.00 0.87
N GLN A 231 -1.08 -11.75 1.73
CA GLN A 231 -2.49 -11.67 1.37
C GLN A 231 -2.92 -10.20 1.27
N ASN A 232 -3.51 -9.85 0.14
CA ASN A 232 -4.20 -8.59 -0.12
C ASN A 232 -5.65 -8.92 -0.51
N ASP A 233 -6.59 -8.64 0.39
CA ASP A 233 -8.02 -8.84 0.16
C ASP A 233 -8.67 -7.64 -0.56
N GLY A 234 -7.95 -6.52 -0.70
CA GLY A 234 -8.36 -5.34 -1.44
C GLY A 234 -7.75 -5.28 -2.84
N THR A 235 -7.94 -4.14 -3.51
CA THR A 235 -7.51 -3.93 -4.90
C THR A 235 -6.42 -2.87 -5.06
N GLN A 236 -5.80 -2.45 -3.96
CA GLN A 236 -4.59 -1.61 -4.01
C GLN A 236 -3.43 -2.36 -4.69
N ASP A 237 -2.62 -1.62 -5.47
CA ASP A 237 -1.37 -2.15 -6.05
C ASP A 237 -0.28 -2.27 -4.97
N ILE A 238 0.06 -3.50 -4.59
CA ILE A 238 1.20 -3.78 -3.68
C ILE A 238 2.40 -4.29 -4.49
N ARG A 239 3.46 -3.50 -4.50
CA ARG A 239 4.71 -3.78 -5.20
C ARG A 239 5.76 -4.29 -4.21
N TYR A 240 6.11 -5.56 -4.33
CA TYR A 240 7.05 -6.25 -3.46
C TYR A 240 8.42 -6.43 -4.14
N TYR A 241 9.42 -5.66 -3.70
CA TYR A 241 10.79 -5.75 -4.20
C TYR A 241 11.60 -6.72 -3.34
N TYR A 242 12.27 -7.68 -3.97
CA TYR A 242 12.99 -8.74 -3.25
C TYR A 242 14.35 -9.05 -3.86
N ASN A 243 15.31 -9.44 -3.02
CA ASN A 243 16.62 -9.87 -3.50
C ASN A 243 16.50 -11.22 -4.22
N MET A 244 16.70 -11.24 -5.53
CA MET A 244 16.60 -12.49 -6.29
C MET A 244 17.69 -13.51 -5.96
N ARG A 245 18.79 -13.08 -5.33
CA ARG A 245 19.87 -13.99 -4.86
C ARG A 245 19.59 -14.61 -3.49
N ASN A 246 18.54 -14.18 -2.78
CA ASN A 246 18.17 -14.70 -1.47
C ASN A 246 16.83 -15.44 -1.55
N PRO A 247 16.83 -16.79 -1.61
CA PRO A 247 15.59 -17.58 -1.71
C PRO A 247 14.60 -17.34 -0.56
N ASN A 248 15.07 -16.88 0.60
CA ASN A 248 14.22 -16.60 1.75
C ASN A 248 13.39 -15.31 1.59
N GLU A 249 13.70 -14.47 0.60
CA GLU A 249 12.90 -13.27 0.27
C GLU A 249 11.89 -13.54 -0.86
N TRP A 250 11.91 -14.73 -1.47
CA TRP A 250 11.12 -15.02 -2.66
C TRP A 250 9.62 -15.15 -2.34
N LEU A 251 8.85 -14.16 -2.79
CA LEU A 251 7.40 -14.19 -2.71
C LEU A 251 6.82 -15.22 -3.69
N SER A 252 6.37 -16.34 -3.13
CA SER A 252 5.93 -17.54 -3.83
C SER A 252 4.43 -17.83 -3.65
N LYS A 253 3.85 -17.44 -2.50
CA LYS A 253 2.41 -17.52 -2.24
C LYS A 253 1.87 -16.14 -1.92
N PHE A 254 1.09 -15.58 -2.85
CA PHE A 254 0.53 -14.24 -2.74
C PHE A 254 -0.77 -14.14 -3.55
N SER A 255 -1.61 -13.18 -3.18
CA SER A 255 -2.90 -12.94 -3.84
C SER A 255 -2.80 -12.03 -5.06
N ASP A 256 -3.95 -11.78 -5.70
CA ASP A 256 -4.10 -10.76 -6.74
C ASP A 256 -3.77 -9.35 -6.22
N TYR A 257 -3.52 -8.43 -7.16
CA TYR A 257 -3.04 -7.06 -6.91
C TYR A 257 -1.69 -6.95 -6.17
N VAL A 258 -0.98 -8.07 -6.02
CA VAL A 258 0.39 -8.12 -5.54
C VAL A 258 1.32 -8.39 -6.74
N TYR A 259 2.33 -7.54 -6.89
CA TYR A 259 3.28 -7.56 -7.99
C TYR A 259 4.69 -7.64 -7.41
N LYS A 260 5.48 -8.64 -7.85
CA LYS A 260 6.82 -8.87 -7.31
C LYS A 260 7.92 -8.49 -8.30
N PHE A 261 8.96 -7.84 -7.80
CA PHE A 261 10.05 -7.31 -8.59
C PHE A 261 11.40 -7.84 -8.09
N PRO A 262 12.11 -8.67 -8.90
CA PRO A 262 13.40 -9.21 -8.53
C PRO A 262 14.50 -8.14 -8.65
N ILE A 263 15.23 -7.90 -7.57
CA ILE A 263 16.35 -6.96 -7.51
C ILE A 263 17.67 -7.71 -7.28
N ASP A 264 18.72 -7.34 -8.01
CA ASP A 264 20.06 -7.94 -7.89
C ASP A 264 20.95 -7.25 -6.84
N ILE A 265 20.36 -6.81 -5.74
CA ILE A 265 21.02 -6.04 -4.68
C ILE A 265 20.63 -6.65 -3.35
N GLN A 266 21.57 -6.70 -2.41
CA GLN A 266 21.28 -7.11 -1.04
C GLN A 266 20.91 -5.88 -0.21
N ASN A 267 19.76 -5.92 0.46
CA ASN A 267 19.48 -5.01 1.56
C ASN A 267 20.23 -5.52 2.81
N THR A 268 21.08 -4.67 3.41
CA THR A 268 21.85 -5.01 4.61
C THR A 268 21.03 -4.92 5.89
N CYS A 269 19.83 -4.31 5.83
CA CYS A 269 18.93 -4.12 6.95
C CYS A 269 19.62 -3.50 8.18
N PRO A 270 20.24 -2.31 8.04
CA PRO A 270 20.85 -1.64 9.18
C PRO A 270 19.76 -1.22 10.16
N THR A 271 20.04 -1.25 11.47
CA THR A 271 19.13 -0.62 12.43
C THR A 271 18.92 0.86 12.05
N LEU A 272 17.65 1.28 11.96
CA LEU A 272 17.31 2.66 11.60
C LEU A 272 17.54 3.59 12.80
N HIS A 273 17.25 3.09 14.00
CA HIS A 273 17.36 3.88 15.22
C HIS A 273 18.40 3.38 16.26
N GLY A 274 19.31 2.49 15.86
CA GLY A 274 20.56 2.19 16.56
C GLY A 274 20.50 1.07 17.61
N SER A 275 21.57 0.28 17.73
CA SER A 275 21.75 -0.76 18.76
C SER A 275 22.02 -0.18 20.17
N GLY A 276 22.30 1.12 20.28
CA GLY A 276 22.41 1.87 21.54
C GLY A 276 21.09 2.47 22.01
N GLY A 277 20.01 2.28 21.24
CA GLY A 277 18.70 2.86 21.49
C GLY A 277 18.40 4.12 20.68
N ILE A 278 17.11 4.33 20.43
CA ILE A 278 16.56 5.62 20.01
C ILE A 278 16.98 6.67 21.04
N SER A 279 17.89 7.58 20.66
CA SER A 279 18.03 8.84 21.36
C SER A 279 16.80 9.66 21.00
N THR A 280 15.80 9.63 21.86
CA THR A 280 14.53 10.36 21.67
C THR A 280 14.75 11.86 21.52
N LYS A 281 15.92 12.37 21.94
CA LYS A 281 16.41 13.73 21.70
C LYS A 281 17.63 13.73 20.79
N LEU A 282 17.57 14.49 19.70
CA LEU A 282 18.69 14.70 18.78
C LEU A 282 19.67 15.73 19.37
N THR A 283 20.96 15.48 19.22
CA THR A 283 21.99 16.50 19.43
C THR A 283 21.94 17.56 18.32
N THR A 284 22.53 18.73 18.53
CA THR A 284 22.57 19.81 17.50
C THR A 284 23.13 19.32 16.16
N SER A 285 24.19 18.51 16.18
CA SER A 285 24.77 17.95 14.94
C SER A 285 23.87 16.91 14.28
N GLN A 286 23.15 16.11 15.06
CA GLN A 286 22.19 15.14 14.51
C GLN A 286 20.97 15.85 13.92
N LYS A 287 20.46 16.89 14.60
CA LYS A 287 19.38 17.74 14.08
C LYS A 287 19.79 18.39 12.77
N LEU A 288 20.98 19.01 12.69
CA LEU A 288 21.49 19.60 11.45
C LEU A 288 21.63 18.57 10.32
N ALA A 289 22.05 17.35 10.64
CA ALA A 289 22.12 16.27 9.66
C ALA A 289 20.73 15.89 9.12
N LYS A 290 19.71 15.82 10.00
CA LYS A 290 18.32 15.57 9.61
C LYS A 290 17.70 16.73 8.82
N GLU A 291 18.02 17.97 9.17
CA GLU A 291 17.60 19.15 8.38
C GLU A 291 18.19 19.13 6.97
N THR A 292 19.46 18.71 6.85
CA THR A 292 20.13 18.56 5.55
C THR A 292 19.52 17.40 4.75
N GLU A 293 19.30 16.25 5.39
CA GLU A 293 18.64 15.09 4.78
C GLU A 293 17.24 15.45 4.26
N PHE A 294 16.45 16.16 5.07
CA PHE A 294 15.14 16.69 4.67
C PHE A 294 15.25 17.56 3.42
N ALA A 295 16.12 18.59 3.44
CA ALA A 295 16.22 19.54 2.34
C ALA A 295 16.69 18.89 1.03
N GLU A 296 17.65 17.96 1.09
CA GLU A 296 18.13 17.21 -0.07
C GLU A 296 17.03 16.32 -0.65
N LYS A 297 16.32 15.56 0.21
CA LYS A 297 15.27 14.64 -0.24
C LYS A 297 14.03 15.36 -0.73
N LEU A 298 13.67 16.49 -0.14
CA LEU A 298 12.59 17.34 -0.63
C LEU A 298 12.94 17.92 -2.01
N ALA A 299 14.16 18.41 -2.21
CA ALA A 299 14.60 18.90 -3.51
C ALA A 299 14.60 17.80 -4.58
N ASP A 300 15.09 16.60 -4.23
CA ASP A 300 15.03 15.42 -5.11
C ASP A 300 13.57 15.08 -5.48
N TYR A 301 12.67 15.06 -4.49
CA TYR A 301 11.23 14.81 -4.69
C TYR A 301 10.63 15.84 -5.66
N THR A 302 10.75 17.14 -5.37
CA THR A 302 10.17 18.21 -6.17
C THR A 302 10.66 18.18 -7.62
N ASN A 303 11.95 17.88 -7.84
CA ASN A 303 12.49 17.76 -9.20
C ASN A 303 11.85 16.62 -10.00
N ILE A 304 11.63 15.47 -9.36
CA ILE A 304 10.97 14.32 -10.00
C ILE A 304 9.48 14.59 -10.19
N GLU A 305 8.80 15.21 -9.23
CA GLU A 305 7.39 15.55 -9.31
C GLU A 305 7.11 16.52 -10.46
N ILE A 306 7.92 17.58 -10.63
CA ILE A 306 7.79 18.52 -11.76
C ILE A 306 7.94 17.78 -13.09
N LEU A 307 8.93 16.89 -13.21
CA LEU A 307 9.12 16.08 -14.41
C LEU A 307 7.92 15.16 -14.65
N TYR A 308 7.49 14.44 -13.63
CA TYR A 308 6.35 13.53 -13.70
C TYR A 308 5.08 14.26 -14.16
N SER A 309 4.72 15.36 -13.51
CA SER A 309 3.55 16.16 -13.86
C SER A 309 3.63 16.76 -15.27
N SER A 310 4.84 17.06 -15.77
CA SER A 310 5.02 17.52 -17.15
C SER A 310 4.80 16.43 -18.21
N LEU A 311 4.87 15.16 -17.82
CA LEU A 311 4.70 14.01 -18.71
C LEU A 311 3.27 13.45 -18.65
N VAL A 312 2.61 13.54 -17.49
CA VAL A 312 1.21 13.10 -17.34
C VAL A 312 0.33 13.80 -18.36
N ASP A 313 -0.35 13.01 -19.19
CA ASP A 313 -1.26 13.47 -20.24
C ASP A 313 -0.67 14.59 -21.12
N GLY A 314 0.59 14.44 -21.53
CA GLY A 314 1.29 15.44 -22.35
C GLY A 314 1.49 16.79 -21.65
N GLY A 315 1.37 16.83 -20.32
CA GLY A 315 1.48 18.01 -19.46
C GLY A 315 0.16 18.74 -19.21
N SER A 316 -0.96 18.29 -19.78
CA SER A 316 -2.28 18.86 -19.52
C SER A 316 -3.41 17.87 -19.83
N THR A 317 -3.97 17.26 -18.79
CA THR A 317 -5.13 16.36 -18.88
C THR A 317 -6.31 17.01 -19.60
N SER A 318 -6.65 18.27 -19.29
CA SER A 318 -7.76 18.97 -19.94
C SER A 318 -7.53 19.22 -21.44
N ALA A 319 -6.29 19.49 -21.85
CA ALA A 319 -5.97 19.61 -23.27
C ALA A 319 -6.03 18.24 -23.98
N GLU A 320 -5.52 17.18 -23.33
CA GLU A 320 -5.56 15.82 -23.86
C GLU A 320 -7.00 15.32 -24.05
N LEU A 321 -7.86 15.53 -23.06
CA LEU A 321 -9.28 15.23 -23.13
C LEU A 321 -9.97 16.02 -24.25
N SER A 322 -9.67 17.31 -24.38
CA SER A 322 -10.24 18.15 -25.46
C SER A 322 -9.83 17.64 -26.84
N ASP A 323 -8.59 17.18 -27.01
CA ASP A 323 -8.12 16.60 -28.27
C ASP A 323 -8.82 15.27 -28.55
N ILE A 324 -9.01 14.43 -27.52
CA ILE A 324 -9.75 13.17 -27.64
C ILE A 324 -11.22 13.41 -27.99
N GLU A 325 -11.91 14.34 -27.33
CA GLU A 325 -13.34 14.60 -27.55
C GLU A 325 -13.63 15.18 -28.93
N SER A 326 -12.73 16.06 -29.43
CA SER A 326 -12.94 16.76 -30.69
C SER A 326 -12.46 15.98 -31.93
N ALA A 327 -11.67 14.93 -31.74
CA ALA A 327 -11.08 14.17 -32.84
C ALA A 327 -12.14 13.52 -33.75
N THR A 328 -11.81 13.46 -35.05
CA THR A 328 -12.60 12.76 -36.06
C THR A 328 -11.85 11.53 -36.60
N ALA A 329 -12.53 10.65 -37.33
CA ALA A 329 -11.93 9.43 -37.88
C ALA A 329 -10.72 9.71 -38.81
N ASP A 330 -10.71 10.85 -39.52
CA ASP A 330 -9.58 11.25 -40.38
C ASP A 330 -8.33 11.64 -39.57
N GLU A 331 -8.51 12.02 -38.30
CA GLU A 331 -7.45 12.44 -37.37
C GLU A 331 -6.93 11.29 -36.51
N MET A 332 -7.51 10.09 -36.63
CA MET A 332 -7.18 8.91 -35.82
C MET A 332 -5.67 8.68 -35.69
N TRP A 333 -4.94 8.74 -36.82
CA TRP A 333 -3.48 8.51 -36.81
C TRP A 333 -2.69 9.59 -36.09
N VAL A 334 -3.16 10.84 -36.17
CA VAL A 334 -2.51 11.97 -35.48
C VAL A 334 -2.71 11.81 -33.98
N LEU A 335 -3.95 11.56 -33.55
CA LEU A 335 -4.27 11.37 -32.13
C LEU A 335 -3.59 10.11 -31.56
N ARG A 336 -3.61 8.98 -32.29
CA ARG A 336 -2.89 7.76 -31.90
C ARG A 336 -1.40 8.04 -31.64
N ASN A 337 -0.73 8.74 -32.55
CA ASN A 337 0.70 9.02 -32.41
C ASN A 337 1.00 9.93 -31.23
N LYS A 338 0.11 10.87 -30.94
CA LYS A 338 0.20 11.73 -29.76
C LYS A 338 0.09 10.90 -28.48
N LEU A 339 -0.99 10.14 -28.32
CA LEU A 339 -1.25 9.31 -27.15
C LEU A 339 -0.16 8.25 -26.90
N LEU A 340 0.37 7.63 -27.95
CA LEU A 340 1.53 6.72 -27.83
C LEU A 340 2.83 7.47 -27.49
N GLY A 341 2.96 8.73 -27.89
CA GLY A 341 4.08 9.60 -27.51
C GLY A 341 4.03 10.01 -26.03
N ASP A 342 2.83 10.19 -25.49
CA ASP A 342 2.60 10.56 -24.08
C ASP A 342 2.58 9.33 -23.15
N SER A 343 2.32 8.15 -23.71
CA SER A 343 2.49 6.87 -23.01
C SER A 343 3.95 6.69 -22.53
N PRO A 344 4.21 6.15 -21.32
CA PRO A 344 3.28 5.46 -20.42
C PRO A 344 2.56 6.37 -19.41
N HIS A 345 2.48 7.69 -19.64
CA HIS A 345 1.99 8.66 -18.66
C HIS A 345 0.54 9.08 -18.88
N LEU A 346 -0.20 8.38 -19.73
CA LEU A 346 -1.64 8.61 -19.80
C LEU A 346 -2.28 8.23 -18.46
N SER A 347 -3.18 9.09 -17.98
CA SER A 347 -3.98 8.87 -16.79
C SER A 347 -5.15 7.92 -17.09
N GLN A 348 -5.70 7.31 -16.04
CA GLN A 348 -6.91 6.51 -16.13
C GLN A 348 -8.05 7.28 -16.83
N GLU A 349 -8.25 8.56 -16.47
CA GLU A 349 -9.30 9.41 -17.05
C GLU A 349 -9.14 9.53 -18.58
N VAL A 350 -7.92 9.81 -19.04
CA VAL A 350 -7.62 9.90 -20.47
C VAL A 350 -7.77 8.56 -21.17
N LEU A 351 -7.36 7.46 -20.56
CA LEU A 351 -7.52 6.12 -21.13
C LEU A 351 -8.99 5.70 -21.23
N MET A 352 -9.81 6.03 -20.24
CA MET A 352 -11.25 5.80 -20.26
C MET A 352 -11.90 6.59 -21.40
N ALA A 353 -11.67 7.91 -21.45
CA ALA A 353 -12.22 8.79 -22.48
C ALA A 353 -11.79 8.36 -23.90
N MET A 354 -10.52 7.97 -24.07
CA MET A 354 -10.00 7.44 -25.32
C MET A 354 -10.70 6.14 -25.74
N SER A 355 -10.96 5.24 -24.79
CA SER A 355 -11.60 3.95 -25.07
C SER A 355 -13.08 4.05 -25.49
N ASP A 356 -13.74 5.17 -25.19
CA ASP A 356 -15.11 5.44 -25.62
C ASP A 356 -15.19 5.89 -27.09
N ARG A 357 -14.09 6.40 -27.66
CA ARG A 357 -14.02 6.87 -29.06
C ARG A 357 -13.93 5.73 -30.08
N THR A 358 -14.84 4.77 -30.01
CA THR A 358 -14.95 3.64 -30.97
C THR A 358 -15.28 4.07 -32.40
N ASP A 359 -15.76 5.31 -32.58
CA ASP A 359 -15.97 5.96 -33.88
C ASP A 359 -14.66 6.45 -34.52
N VAL A 360 -13.60 6.62 -33.71
CA VAL A 360 -12.26 7.03 -34.15
C VAL A 360 -11.29 5.86 -34.10
N PHE A 361 -11.25 5.12 -33.00
CA PHE A 361 -10.27 4.07 -32.75
C PHE A 361 -10.84 2.67 -32.96
N PRO A 362 -10.26 1.86 -33.87
CA PRO A 362 -10.47 0.43 -33.89
C PRO A 362 -9.88 -0.24 -32.64
N ASP A 363 -10.45 -1.38 -32.21
CA ASP A 363 -10.02 -2.13 -31.02
C ASP A 363 -8.50 -2.40 -30.98
N ALA A 364 -7.88 -2.67 -32.14
CA ALA A 364 -6.43 -2.89 -32.23
C ALA A 364 -5.61 -1.66 -31.79
N VAL A 365 -6.11 -0.44 -32.04
CA VAL A 365 -5.46 0.80 -31.61
C VAL A 365 -5.71 1.05 -30.12
N LEU A 366 -6.92 0.78 -29.63
CA LEU A 366 -7.24 0.85 -28.21
C LEU A 366 -6.31 -0.06 -27.41
N LEU A 367 -6.18 -1.31 -27.83
CA LEU A 367 -5.32 -2.31 -27.21
C LEU A 367 -3.85 -1.86 -27.18
N GLU A 368 -3.36 -1.28 -28.28
CA GLU A 368 -2.00 -0.80 -28.38
C GLU A 368 -1.70 0.34 -27.38
N ILE A 369 -2.57 1.35 -27.30
CA ILE A 369 -2.42 2.49 -26.39
C ILE A 369 -2.56 2.04 -24.94
N LEU A 370 -3.58 1.23 -24.61
CA LEU A 370 -3.78 0.69 -23.27
C LEU A 370 -2.56 -0.13 -22.82
N SER A 371 -2.03 -0.99 -23.70
CA SER A 371 -0.85 -1.81 -23.40
C SER A 371 0.43 -0.98 -23.20
N ALA A 372 0.49 0.23 -23.73
CA ALA A 372 1.60 1.15 -23.49
C ALA A 372 1.55 1.82 -22.11
N ASN A 373 0.46 1.65 -21.35
CA ASN A 373 0.23 2.26 -20.02
C ASN A 373 -0.08 1.17 -18.95
N PRO A 374 0.83 0.20 -18.72
CA PRO A 374 0.55 -0.96 -17.87
C PRO A 374 0.27 -0.62 -16.41
N GLU A 375 0.78 0.50 -15.88
CA GLU A 375 0.49 0.93 -14.52
C GLU A 375 -1.01 1.23 -14.29
N GLU A 376 -1.68 1.83 -15.27
CA GLU A 376 -3.13 2.12 -15.16
C GLU A 376 -3.95 0.83 -15.25
N LEU A 377 -3.48 -0.17 -16.00
CA LEU A 377 -4.13 -1.49 -16.11
C LEU A 377 -4.11 -2.31 -14.81
N ARG A 378 -3.35 -1.88 -13.78
CA ARG A 378 -3.38 -2.52 -12.46
C ARG A 378 -4.58 -2.07 -11.63
N LYS A 379 -5.23 -0.97 -12.01
CA LYS A 379 -6.39 -0.42 -11.30
C LYS A 379 -7.64 -1.18 -11.71
N GLU A 380 -8.34 -1.72 -10.72
CA GLU A 380 -9.60 -2.43 -10.92
C GLU A 380 -10.61 -1.57 -11.69
N GLU A 381 -10.72 -0.29 -11.34
CA GLU A 381 -11.67 0.63 -11.95
C GLU A 381 -11.53 0.74 -13.47
N LEU A 382 -10.29 0.80 -13.99
CA LEU A 382 -10.06 0.85 -15.44
C LEU A 382 -10.44 -0.48 -16.11
N ILE A 383 -10.06 -1.61 -15.52
CA ILE A 383 -10.37 -2.93 -16.10
C ILE A 383 -11.89 -3.15 -16.13
N SER A 384 -12.58 -2.94 -15.02
CA SER A 384 -14.03 -3.09 -14.93
C SER A 384 -14.75 -2.16 -15.91
N TYR A 385 -14.28 -0.92 -16.05
CA TYR A 385 -14.85 0.01 -17.04
C TYR A 385 -14.69 -0.49 -18.49
N LEU A 386 -13.52 -1.04 -18.85
CA LEU A 386 -13.28 -1.59 -20.19
C LEU A 386 -14.15 -2.83 -20.51
N GLU A 387 -14.52 -3.59 -19.48
CA GLU A 387 -15.42 -4.75 -19.54
C GLU A 387 -16.91 -4.36 -19.65
N ASP A 388 -17.32 -3.27 -19.00
CA ASP A 388 -18.73 -2.93 -18.81
C ASP A 388 -19.24 -1.74 -19.64
N LYS A 389 -18.36 -0.98 -20.31
CA LYS A 389 -18.76 0.18 -21.13
C LYS A 389 -19.71 -0.18 -22.27
N GLU A 390 -20.36 0.82 -22.90
CA GLU A 390 -21.39 0.61 -23.95
C GLU A 390 -20.93 -0.33 -25.08
N ASN A 391 -19.65 -0.22 -25.47
CA ASN A 391 -18.99 -1.11 -26.41
C ASN A 391 -17.79 -1.77 -25.72
N PRO A 392 -17.98 -2.90 -25.01
CA PRO A 392 -16.91 -3.58 -24.28
C PRO A 392 -15.75 -4.04 -25.17
N LEU A 393 -14.55 -4.09 -24.62
CA LEU A 393 -13.46 -4.81 -25.28
C LEU A 393 -13.72 -6.33 -25.22
N PRO A 394 -13.32 -7.09 -26.25
CA PRO A 394 -13.41 -8.54 -26.22
C PRO A 394 -12.65 -9.14 -25.02
N GLU A 395 -13.19 -10.19 -24.40
CA GLU A 395 -12.63 -10.86 -23.21
C GLU A 395 -11.14 -11.23 -23.36
N TYR A 396 -10.73 -11.73 -24.54
CA TYR A 396 -9.34 -12.09 -24.80
C TYR A 396 -8.39 -10.86 -24.78
N MET A 397 -8.89 -9.66 -25.13
CA MET A 397 -8.11 -8.42 -25.05
C MET A 397 -7.93 -7.98 -23.59
N ILE A 398 -8.95 -8.15 -22.76
CA ILE A 398 -8.86 -7.90 -21.32
C ILE A 398 -7.84 -8.85 -20.67
N ASP A 399 -7.93 -10.15 -20.96
CA ASP A 399 -6.97 -11.17 -20.51
C ASP A 399 -5.52 -10.80 -20.86
N ILE A 400 -5.34 -10.23 -22.05
CA ILE A 400 -4.06 -9.71 -22.53
C ILE A 400 -3.60 -8.48 -21.72
N LEU A 401 -4.49 -7.49 -21.52
CA LEU A 401 -4.18 -6.25 -20.80
C LEU A 401 -3.79 -6.53 -19.34
N MET A 402 -4.51 -7.44 -18.68
CA MET A 402 -4.19 -7.89 -17.32
C MET A 402 -2.80 -8.55 -17.23
N GLN A 403 -2.34 -9.21 -18.30
CA GLN A 403 -0.99 -9.76 -18.34
C GLN A 403 0.07 -8.67 -18.51
N VAL A 404 -0.20 -7.68 -19.38
CA VAL A 404 0.65 -6.51 -19.62
C VAL A 404 0.80 -5.64 -18.37
N ALA A 405 -0.22 -5.56 -17.52
CA ALA A 405 -0.21 -4.81 -16.25
C ALA A 405 0.97 -5.19 -15.31
N ASN A 406 1.56 -6.39 -15.46
CA ASN A 406 2.73 -6.80 -14.68
C ASN A 406 4.04 -6.10 -15.10
N GLY A 407 4.07 -5.42 -16.25
CA GLY A 407 5.23 -4.68 -16.72
C GLY A 407 5.51 -3.43 -15.89
N SER A 408 6.76 -2.97 -15.88
CA SER A 408 7.16 -1.67 -15.33
C SER A 408 7.65 -0.77 -16.44
N THR A 409 7.26 0.50 -16.42
CA THR A 409 7.68 1.50 -17.41
C THR A 409 8.47 2.63 -16.76
N TYR A 410 8.77 3.67 -17.56
CA TYR A 410 9.38 4.89 -17.04
C TYR A 410 8.48 5.59 -16.00
N LYS A 411 7.15 5.48 -16.11
CA LYS A 411 6.19 5.97 -15.11
C LYS A 411 6.44 5.31 -13.74
N SER A 412 6.56 3.98 -13.71
CA SER A 412 6.95 3.26 -12.49
C SER A 412 8.26 3.77 -11.90
N VAL A 413 9.27 4.10 -12.71
CA VAL A 413 10.55 4.62 -12.22
C VAL A 413 10.38 5.96 -11.50
N LEU A 414 9.67 6.90 -12.11
CA LEU A 414 9.42 8.21 -11.52
C LEU A 414 8.59 8.12 -10.25
N GLN A 415 7.50 7.33 -10.26
CA GLN A 415 6.66 7.11 -9.09
C GLN A 415 7.43 6.47 -7.93
N ASN A 416 8.30 5.49 -8.21
CA ASN A 416 9.16 4.89 -7.19
C ASN A 416 10.17 5.89 -6.62
N GLN A 417 10.76 6.76 -7.45
CA GLN A 417 11.66 7.80 -6.99
C GLN A 417 10.93 8.82 -6.11
N MET A 418 9.74 9.28 -6.51
CA MET A 418 8.90 10.14 -5.68
C MET A 418 8.58 9.47 -4.34
N ALA A 419 8.08 8.24 -4.34
CA ALA A 419 7.77 7.51 -3.10
C ALA A 419 8.99 7.35 -2.18
N LYS A 420 10.18 7.14 -2.76
CA LYS A 420 11.44 7.02 -2.01
C LYS A 420 11.88 8.35 -1.39
N TYR A 421 11.85 9.43 -2.16
CA TYR A 421 12.26 10.74 -1.68
C TYR A 421 11.25 11.32 -0.69
N HIS A 422 9.95 11.07 -0.93
CA HIS A 422 8.87 11.33 0.03
C HIS A 422 9.16 10.66 1.38
N HIS A 423 9.40 9.35 1.36
CA HIS A 423 9.77 8.59 2.56
C HIS A 423 11.00 9.19 3.27
N GLY A 424 12.03 9.54 2.51
CA GLY A 424 13.28 10.11 3.05
C GLY A 424 13.08 11.44 3.77
N TYR A 425 12.40 12.42 3.15
CA TYR A 425 12.22 13.72 3.80
C TYR A 425 11.21 13.64 4.95
N VAL A 426 10.12 12.87 4.82
CA VAL A 426 9.14 12.74 5.91
C VAL A 426 9.78 12.10 7.13
N ASN A 427 10.55 11.02 6.98
CA ASN A 427 11.23 10.39 8.11
C ASN A 427 12.22 11.34 8.78
N ALA A 428 12.95 12.14 8.01
CA ALA A 428 13.87 13.13 8.57
C ALA A 428 13.14 14.21 9.38
N ALA A 429 12.00 14.71 8.89
CA ALA A 429 11.16 15.66 9.61
C ALA A 429 10.52 15.04 10.87
N GLN A 430 10.02 13.80 10.78
CA GLN A 430 9.46 13.07 11.92
C GLN A 430 10.50 12.84 13.04
N ASP A 431 11.76 12.54 12.69
CA ASP A 431 12.85 12.46 13.68
C ASP A 431 13.06 13.79 14.42
N ILE A 432 12.93 14.92 13.72
CA ILE A 432 13.01 16.26 14.32
C ILE A 432 11.79 16.54 15.20
N ILE A 433 10.58 16.26 14.71
CA ILE A 433 9.31 16.42 15.45
C ILE A 433 9.37 15.63 16.76
N ARG A 434 9.73 14.35 16.68
CA ARG A 434 9.86 13.47 17.85
C ARG A 434 10.88 14.01 18.84
N SER A 435 11.99 14.56 18.35
CA SER A 435 13.00 15.22 19.20
C SER A 435 12.52 16.50 19.86
N LEU A 436 11.64 17.27 19.23
CA LEU A 436 11.06 18.48 19.81
C LEU A 436 10.05 18.13 20.90
N GLN A 437 9.23 17.10 20.66
CA GLN A 437 8.22 16.61 21.61
C GLN A 437 8.87 15.99 22.86
N HIS A 438 10.01 15.33 22.73
CA HIS A 438 10.75 14.78 23.88
C HIS A 438 11.66 15.81 24.58
N ASP A 439 11.59 17.10 24.24
CA ASP A 439 12.28 18.14 25.01
C ASP A 439 11.49 18.48 26.29
N SER A 440 12.21 18.90 27.33
CA SER A 440 11.63 19.33 28.61
C SER A 440 10.67 20.52 28.50
N ILE A 441 10.78 21.30 27.42
CA ILE A 441 9.89 22.40 27.07
C ILE A 441 9.67 22.31 25.56
N THR A 442 8.42 22.09 25.15
CA THR A 442 8.05 22.02 23.74
C THR A 442 8.14 23.42 23.12
N ASP A 443 8.91 23.53 22.03
CA ASP A 443 8.91 24.72 21.17
C ASP A 443 7.80 24.57 20.11
N PHE A 444 6.60 25.03 20.44
CA PHE A 444 5.43 24.92 19.56
C PHE A 444 5.60 25.65 18.22
N VAL A 445 6.40 26.72 18.17
CA VAL A 445 6.69 27.43 16.91
C VAL A 445 7.52 26.53 16.00
N GLN A 446 8.59 25.94 16.54
CA GLN A 446 9.44 25.05 15.77
C GLN A 446 8.72 23.73 15.43
N LEU A 447 7.87 23.23 16.32
CA LEU A 447 7.06 22.03 16.09
C LEU A 447 6.09 22.26 14.93
N ARG A 448 5.27 23.32 14.99
CA ARG A 448 4.37 23.69 13.89
C ARG A 448 5.10 23.91 12.56
N TYR A 449 6.29 24.52 12.59
CA TYR A 449 7.11 24.68 11.38
C TYR A 449 7.49 23.34 10.73
N TRP A 450 7.83 22.31 11.53
CA TRP A 450 8.15 20.99 10.98
C TRP A 450 6.92 20.19 10.56
N LEU A 451 5.78 20.37 11.24
CA LEU A 451 4.50 19.80 10.81
C LEU A 451 4.09 20.40 9.45
N ASP A 452 4.15 21.73 9.31
CA ASP A 452 3.82 22.46 8.06
C ASP A 452 4.77 22.07 6.90
N ASN A 453 6.06 21.83 7.19
CA ASN A 453 7.02 21.34 6.20
C ASN A 453 6.71 19.93 5.67
N ILE A 454 6.05 19.07 6.46
CA ILE A 454 5.52 17.79 5.95
C ILE A 454 4.23 18.07 5.17
N GLY A 455 3.35 18.90 5.74
CA GLY A 455 2.06 19.28 5.17
C GLY A 455 1.03 18.15 5.18
N GLY A 456 -0.15 18.44 4.64
CA GLY A 456 -1.24 17.48 4.52
C GLY A 456 -2.21 17.50 5.71
N TYR A 457 -3.41 16.97 5.46
CA TYR A 457 -4.56 17.04 6.36
C TYR A 457 -4.25 16.58 7.79
N GLU A 458 -3.49 15.49 7.93
CA GLU A 458 -3.14 14.93 9.24
C GLU A 458 -2.07 15.73 10.00
N MET A 459 -1.19 16.47 9.31
CA MET A 459 -0.25 17.39 9.97
C MET A 459 -0.98 18.65 10.44
N ASP A 460 -1.94 19.16 9.67
CA ASP A 460 -2.75 20.31 10.09
C ASP A 460 -3.60 20.01 11.33
N LYS A 461 -4.10 18.77 11.48
CA LYS A 461 -4.74 18.32 12.72
C LYS A 461 -3.79 18.38 13.92
N GLN A 462 -2.52 18.03 13.72
CA GLN A 462 -1.49 18.20 14.76
C GLN A 462 -1.14 19.67 14.98
N ILE A 463 -1.26 20.54 13.98
CA ILE A 463 -1.09 21.99 14.18
C ILE A 463 -2.25 22.55 15.02
N ILE A 464 -3.50 22.15 14.74
CA ILE A 464 -4.67 22.48 15.58
C ILE A 464 -4.41 22.04 17.01
N SER A 465 -3.95 20.80 17.20
CA SER A 465 -3.55 20.24 18.49
C SER A 465 -2.59 21.16 19.26
N THR A 466 -1.53 21.66 18.60
CA THR A 466 -0.59 22.59 19.25
C THR A 466 -1.19 23.95 19.64
N TYR A 467 -2.22 24.43 18.95
CA TYR A 467 -2.91 25.67 19.34
C TYR A 467 -3.80 25.44 20.55
N MET A 468 -4.43 24.26 20.63
CA MET A 468 -5.23 23.84 21.77
C MET A 468 -4.37 23.70 23.04
N ASP A 469 -3.17 23.11 22.92
CA ASP A 469 -2.16 23.04 23.99
C ASP A 469 -1.75 24.42 24.55
N GLU A 470 -1.76 25.46 23.70
CA GLU A 470 -1.43 26.83 24.07
C GLU A 470 -2.66 27.65 24.54
N ASP A 471 -3.83 27.02 24.68
CA ASP A 471 -5.13 27.65 24.92
C ASP A 471 -5.53 28.69 23.85
N ASP A 472 -4.92 28.65 22.65
CA ASP A 472 -5.23 29.52 21.51
C ASP A 472 -6.36 28.94 20.65
N TYR A 473 -7.54 28.86 21.26
CA TYR A 473 -8.74 28.31 20.62
C TYR A 473 -9.17 29.09 19.37
N ALA A 474 -8.81 30.36 19.27
CA ALA A 474 -9.15 31.18 18.11
C ALA A 474 -8.36 30.75 16.87
N SER A 475 -7.06 30.50 17.02
CA SER A 475 -6.21 29.98 15.94
C SER A 475 -6.59 28.54 15.59
N ALA A 476 -6.88 27.71 16.59
CA ALA A 476 -7.37 26.34 16.39
C ALA A 476 -8.65 26.30 15.54
N GLN A 477 -9.68 27.06 15.91
CA GLN A 477 -10.94 27.15 15.16
C GLN A 477 -10.76 27.72 13.76
N SER A 478 -9.90 28.73 13.60
CA SER A 478 -9.64 29.34 12.30
C SER A 478 -9.03 28.35 11.31
N LEU A 479 -8.09 27.49 11.77
CA LEU A 479 -7.50 26.45 10.94
C LEU A 479 -8.49 25.30 10.71
N LEU A 480 -9.20 24.88 11.77
CA LEU A 480 -10.23 23.85 11.68
C LEU A 480 -11.25 24.16 10.58
N ASP A 481 -11.88 25.34 10.62
CA ASP A 481 -12.96 25.73 9.71
C ASP A 481 -12.55 25.78 8.22
N ILE A 482 -11.26 25.92 7.92
CA ILE A 482 -10.76 26.01 6.53
C ILE A 482 -10.29 24.66 5.96
N LEU A 483 -10.05 23.63 6.79
CA LEU A 483 -9.52 22.34 6.33
C LEU A 483 -10.35 21.70 5.19
N PRO A 484 -11.70 21.68 5.22
CA PRO A 484 -12.47 21.06 4.14
C PRO A 484 -12.25 21.71 2.79
N SER A 485 -12.01 23.03 2.78
CA SER A 485 -11.74 23.77 1.55
C SER A 485 -10.29 23.66 1.08
N ILE A 486 -9.33 23.48 2.00
CA ILE A 486 -7.91 23.31 1.65
C ILE A 486 -7.70 21.95 0.98
N TYR A 487 -8.32 20.91 1.51
CA TYR A 487 -8.10 19.53 1.11
C TYR A 487 -9.23 18.96 0.24
N GLU A 488 -10.19 19.79 -0.17
CA GLU A 488 -11.33 19.40 -1.02
C GLU A 488 -12.02 18.12 -0.52
N LEU A 489 -12.28 18.06 0.80
CA LEU A 489 -12.77 16.84 1.45
C LEU A 489 -14.18 16.49 0.97
N GLU A 490 -14.37 15.25 0.54
CA GLU A 490 -15.65 14.71 0.07
C GLU A 490 -15.93 13.32 0.65
N GLY A 491 -17.15 12.81 0.43
CA GLY A 491 -17.54 11.45 0.82
C GLY A 491 -17.25 11.12 2.29
N ASP A 492 -16.64 9.94 2.51
CA ASP A 492 -16.30 9.45 3.86
C ASP A 492 -15.23 10.31 4.55
N GLN A 493 -14.36 10.99 3.79
CA GLN A 493 -13.36 11.90 4.36
C GLN A 493 -14.02 13.14 4.95
N LEU A 494 -15.01 13.72 4.26
CA LEU A 494 -15.79 14.84 4.79
C LEU A 494 -16.61 14.43 6.02
N LEU A 495 -17.18 13.22 6.03
CA LEU A 495 -17.90 12.68 7.19
C LEU A 495 -16.96 12.51 8.39
N ALA A 496 -15.79 11.91 8.19
CA ALA A 496 -14.77 11.77 9.23
C ALA A 496 -14.29 13.13 9.76
N TYR A 497 -14.13 14.12 8.89
CA TYR A 497 -13.82 15.49 9.30
C TYR A 497 -14.94 16.11 10.14
N ASN A 498 -16.21 15.94 9.78
CA ASN A 498 -17.32 16.51 10.55
C ASN A 498 -17.40 15.91 11.97
N ASP A 499 -17.09 14.61 12.11
CA ASP A 499 -16.97 13.96 13.40
C ASP A 499 -15.77 14.51 14.21
N TYR A 500 -14.63 14.73 13.55
CA TYR A 500 -13.46 15.38 14.15
C TYR A 500 -13.75 16.81 14.60
N HIS A 501 -14.41 17.63 13.76
CA HIS A 501 -14.83 18.99 14.07
C HIS A 501 -15.75 19.01 15.31
N THR A 502 -16.71 18.09 15.37
CA THR A 502 -17.62 17.94 16.51
C THR A 502 -16.86 17.64 17.81
N MET A 503 -15.83 16.80 17.75
CA MET A 503 -14.98 16.47 18.90
C MET A 503 -14.18 17.67 19.39
N VAL A 504 -13.50 18.38 18.49
CA VAL A 504 -12.72 19.59 18.77
C VAL A 504 -13.59 20.68 19.40
N GLU A 505 -14.75 20.97 18.79
CA GLU A 505 -15.69 21.96 19.33
C GLU A 505 -16.21 21.60 20.73
N LEU A 506 -16.48 20.32 20.98
CA LEU A 506 -16.86 19.86 22.32
C LEU A 506 -15.73 20.10 23.34
N GLN A 507 -14.48 19.85 22.97
CA GLN A 507 -13.32 20.03 23.85
C GLN A 507 -13.08 21.51 24.16
N ILE A 508 -13.14 22.38 23.16
CA ILE A 508 -13.10 23.84 23.33
C ILE A 508 -14.20 24.27 24.30
N GLN A 509 -15.44 23.79 24.12
CA GLN A 509 -16.57 24.13 24.99
C GLN A 509 -16.36 23.67 26.43
N LEU A 510 -15.83 22.46 26.64
CA LEU A 510 -15.52 21.94 27.97
C LEU A 510 -14.45 22.80 28.64
N ALA A 511 -13.35 23.11 27.95
CA ALA A 511 -12.26 23.92 28.47
C ALA A 511 -12.72 25.35 28.84
N GLN A 512 -13.47 26.01 27.97
CA GLN A 512 -14.03 27.36 28.23
C GLN A 512 -15.01 27.37 29.42
N GLN A 513 -15.75 26.27 29.63
CA GLN A 513 -16.65 26.10 30.77
C GLN A 513 -15.96 25.57 32.02
N GLN A 514 -14.64 25.33 31.97
CA GLN A 514 -13.86 24.72 33.06
C GLN A 514 -14.42 23.35 33.49
N ARG A 515 -14.91 22.59 32.52
CA ARG A 515 -15.41 21.22 32.64
C ARG A 515 -14.41 20.26 32.00
N ASN A 516 -14.53 18.98 32.34
CA ASN A 516 -13.75 17.91 31.71
C ASN A 516 -14.63 16.74 31.30
N ILE A 517 -14.01 15.73 30.67
CA ILE A 517 -14.67 14.53 30.14
C ILE A 517 -15.40 13.67 31.20
N HIS A 518 -15.16 13.85 32.50
CA HIS A 518 -15.94 13.19 33.57
C HIS A 518 -17.23 13.94 33.93
N GLN A 519 -17.44 15.12 33.34
CA GLN A 519 -18.55 16.01 33.66
C GLN A 519 -19.45 16.25 32.44
N LEU A 520 -19.48 15.31 31.48
CA LEU A 520 -20.35 15.41 30.32
C LEU A 520 -21.83 15.41 30.75
N THR A 521 -22.61 16.28 30.12
CA THR A 521 -24.07 16.26 30.19
C THR A 521 -24.62 15.03 29.49
N SER A 522 -25.89 14.69 29.73
CA SER A 522 -26.53 13.56 29.06
C SER A 522 -26.56 13.71 27.54
N SER A 523 -26.65 14.93 27.00
CA SER A 523 -26.60 15.17 25.57
C SER A 523 -25.19 14.99 24.99
N GLU A 524 -24.15 15.51 25.66
CA GLU A 524 -22.77 15.35 25.20
C GLU A 524 -22.32 13.88 25.29
N LEU A 525 -22.69 13.18 26.36
CA LEU A 525 -22.41 11.73 26.47
C LEU A 525 -23.11 10.93 25.37
N ALA A 526 -24.33 11.32 24.98
CA ALA A 526 -25.01 10.69 23.85
C ALA A 526 -24.28 10.95 22.52
N THR A 527 -23.76 12.16 22.31
CA THR A 527 -22.90 12.48 21.15
C THR A 527 -21.65 11.61 21.14
N ILE A 528 -20.90 11.55 22.25
CA ILE A 528 -19.68 10.73 22.38
C ILE A 528 -19.98 9.24 22.15
N THR A 529 -21.10 8.72 22.69
CA THR A 529 -21.51 7.33 22.45
C THR A 529 -21.82 7.09 20.97
N SER A 530 -22.52 8.03 20.32
CA SER A 530 -22.83 7.93 18.89
C SER A 530 -21.56 7.92 18.03
N LEU A 531 -20.57 8.74 18.35
CA LEU A 531 -19.28 8.77 17.66
C LEU A 531 -18.49 7.47 17.86
N ALA A 532 -18.46 6.92 19.08
CA ALA A 532 -17.76 5.67 19.36
C ALA A 532 -18.33 4.45 18.61
N ASP A 533 -19.66 4.44 18.42
CA ASP A 533 -20.38 3.34 17.77
C ASP A 533 -20.43 3.49 16.25
N ASN A 534 -20.70 4.71 15.75
CA ASN A 534 -21.03 4.97 14.34
C ASN A 534 -20.12 6.00 13.66
N GLY A 535 -19.26 6.69 14.39
CA GLY A 535 -18.38 7.72 13.82
C GLY A 535 -17.26 7.13 12.95
N LEU A 536 -16.55 8.02 12.27
CA LEU A 536 -15.42 7.71 11.40
C LEU A 536 -14.12 8.36 11.90
N GLY A 537 -12.99 7.89 11.35
CA GLY A 537 -11.66 8.45 11.59
C GLY A 537 -11.25 8.51 13.07
N SER A 538 -10.39 9.48 13.41
CA SER A 538 -9.83 9.64 14.75
C SER A 538 -10.89 9.98 15.82
N ALA A 539 -12.01 10.59 15.43
CA ALA A 539 -13.11 10.96 16.34
C ALA A 539 -13.74 9.74 17.00
N LYS A 540 -13.98 8.67 16.23
CA LYS A 540 -14.48 7.38 16.74
C LYS A 540 -13.60 6.84 17.87
N TYR A 541 -12.29 6.80 17.62
CA TYR A 541 -11.34 6.20 18.54
C TYR A 541 -11.10 7.07 19.78
N SER A 542 -11.07 8.39 19.62
CA SER A 542 -11.01 9.32 20.75
C SER A 542 -12.28 9.22 21.63
N ALA A 543 -13.46 9.13 21.01
CA ALA A 543 -14.71 8.90 21.74
C ALA A 543 -14.68 7.58 22.52
N ARG A 544 -14.16 6.50 21.94
CA ARG A 544 -13.97 5.22 22.65
C ARG A 544 -12.99 5.35 23.83
N SER A 545 -11.89 6.07 23.65
CA SER A 545 -10.93 6.37 24.74
C SER A 545 -11.60 7.14 25.89
N ILE A 546 -12.41 8.17 25.59
CA ILE A 546 -13.18 8.90 26.62
C ILE A 546 -14.09 7.95 27.39
N LEU A 547 -14.81 7.07 26.68
CA LEU A 547 -15.78 6.17 27.30
C LEU A 547 -15.11 5.05 28.12
N GLU A 548 -13.95 4.56 27.69
CA GLU A 548 -13.11 3.66 28.48
C GLU A 548 -12.68 4.34 29.78
N TYR A 549 -12.13 5.56 29.68
CA TYR A 549 -11.54 6.24 30.82
C TYR A 549 -12.59 6.75 31.83
N ALA A 550 -13.58 7.49 31.34
CA ALA A 550 -14.49 8.24 32.19
C ALA A 550 -15.77 7.47 32.54
N TYR A 551 -16.13 6.45 31.76
CA TYR A 551 -17.43 5.76 31.86
C TYR A 551 -17.33 4.23 31.94
N GLY A 552 -16.12 3.66 31.90
CA GLY A 552 -15.88 2.23 32.08
C GLY A 552 -16.42 1.34 30.97
N MET A 553 -16.51 1.85 29.73
CA MET A 553 -16.96 1.08 28.57
C MET A 553 -15.78 0.52 27.80
N HIS A 554 -15.83 -0.77 27.46
CA HIS A 554 -14.74 -1.48 26.81
C HIS A 554 -15.05 -1.82 25.35
N TYR A 555 -14.08 -1.56 24.48
CA TYR A 555 -14.18 -1.84 23.05
C TYR A 555 -13.19 -2.90 22.60
N PHE A 556 -13.64 -3.73 21.67
CA PHE A 556 -12.85 -4.78 21.04
C PHE A 556 -13.27 -4.93 19.57
N ASP A 557 -12.37 -4.56 18.66
CA ASP A 557 -12.54 -4.78 17.24
C ASP A 557 -11.89 -6.12 16.86
N ARG A 558 -12.73 -7.06 16.41
CA ARG A 558 -12.28 -8.37 15.95
C ARG A 558 -11.32 -8.21 14.76
N PRO A 559 -10.23 -9.00 14.69
CA PRO A 559 -9.36 -8.97 13.52
C PRO A 559 -10.12 -9.50 12.30
N SER A 560 -10.10 -8.76 11.20
CA SER A 560 -10.49 -9.27 9.88
C SER A 560 -9.42 -10.25 9.42
N LEU A 561 -9.73 -11.54 9.45
CA LEU A 561 -8.84 -12.60 9.01
C LEU A 561 -9.21 -13.06 7.59
N PRO A 562 -8.26 -13.63 6.83
CA PRO A 562 -8.52 -13.99 5.44
C PRO A 562 -9.68 -14.98 5.30
N GLU A 563 -10.74 -14.58 4.59
CA GLU A 563 -11.90 -15.45 4.31
C GLU A 563 -11.86 -16.06 2.89
N ASN A 564 -11.24 -15.36 1.92
CA ASN A 564 -11.18 -15.77 0.52
C ASN A 564 -9.73 -15.75 0.00
N ILE A 565 -9.33 -16.81 -0.70
CA ILE A 565 -7.99 -16.92 -1.31
C ILE A 565 -8.14 -16.86 -2.83
N GLY A 566 -7.88 -15.69 -3.41
CA GLY A 566 -7.63 -15.53 -4.85
C GLY A 566 -6.13 -15.65 -5.12
N LEU A 567 -5.68 -16.79 -5.65
CA LEU A 567 -4.27 -16.96 -6.02
C LEU A 567 -4.02 -16.37 -7.41
N LYS A 568 -3.05 -15.46 -7.50
CA LYS A 568 -2.59 -14.95 -8.80
C LYS A 568 -1.95 -16.08 -9.59
N THR A 569 -2.64 -16.53 -10.64
CA THR A 569 -2.14 -17.57 -11.55
C THR A 569 -1.63 -16.88 -12.81
N VAL A 570 -0.31 -16.77 -12.98
CA VAL A 570 0.27 -16.19 -14.20
C VAL A 570 0.06 -17.17 -15.35
N LYS A 571 -0.93 -16.91 -16.21
CA LYS A 571 -1.01 -17.53 -17.53
C LYS A 571 0.07 -16.89 -18.43
N PRO A 572 0.86 -17.67 -19.17
CA PRO A 572 1.81 -17.10 -20.14
C PRO A 572 1.05 -16.42 -21.29
N ILE A 573 1.57 -15.27 -21.77
CA ILE A 573 1.03 -14.56 -22.93
C ILE A 573 1.09 -15.48 -24.15
N ASP A 574 -0.08 -15.81 -24.71
CA ASP A 574 -0.16 -16.46 -26.01
C ASP A 574 0.20 -15.44 -27.09
N GLN A 575 1.39 -15.61 -27.69
CA GLN A 575 1.91 -14.70 -28.70
C GLN A 575 1.05 -14.67 -29.97
N ASP A 576 0.39 -15.77 -30.31
CA ASP A 576 -0.49 -15.84 -31.48
C ASP A 576 -1.81 -15.11 -31.22
N GLU A 577 -2.36 -15.20 -30.00
CA GLU A 577 -3.53 -14.40 -29.60
C GLU A 577 -3.21 -12.91 -29.51
N TRP A 578 -2.07 -12.55 -28.92
CA TRP A 578 -1.59 -11.16 -28.88
C TRP A 578 -1.41 -10.56 -30.28
N ALA A 579 -0.80 -11.31 -31.20
CA ALA A 579 -0.63 -10.83 -32.58
C ALA A 579 -1.97 -10.63 -33.30
N LYS A 580 -2.91 -11.57 -33.15
CA LYS A 580 -4.26 -11.43 -33.70
C LYS A 580 -5.01 -10.25 -33.09
N ALA A 581 -4.88 -10.03 -31.78
CA ALA A 581 -5.51 -8.93 -31.06
C ALA A 581 -5.09 -7.56 -31.62
N LEU A 582 -3.81 -7.41 -31.97
CA LEU A 582 -3.28 -6.22 -32.62
C LEU A 582 -3.64 -6.11 -34.11
N GLY A 583 -4.47 -7.01 -34.64
CA GLY A 583 -4.92 -7.02 -36.03
C GLY A 583 -3.97 -7.71 -37.01
N LEU A 584 -3.03 -8.54 -36.54
CA LEU A 584 -2.20 -9.39 -37.42
C LEU A 584 -2.98 -10.64 -37.82
N GLU A 585 -3.46 -10.67 -39.07
CA GLU A 585 -4.19 -11.82 -39.61
C GLU A 585 -3.54 -12.34 -40.90
N LEU A 586 -3.53 -13.67 -41.05
CA LEU A 586 -3.14 -14.36 -42.26
C LEU A 586 -4.15 -15.47 -42.58
N SER A 587 -4.79 -15.39 -43.74
CA SER A 587 -5.68 -16.42 -44.25
C SER A 587 -5.23 -16.91 -45.63
N VAL A 588 -5.60 -18.15 -45.96
CA VAL A 588 -5.23 -18.83 -47.21
C VAL A 588 -6.46 -19.45 -47.87
N ASP A 589 -6.68 -19.14 -49.15
CA ASP A 589 -7.78 -19.71 -49.95
C ASP A 589 -7.38 -19.90 -51.43
N PRO A 590 -7.76 -21.01 -52.12
CA PRO A 590 -8.41 -22.18 -51.58
C PRO A 590 -7.46 -23.04 -50.74
N ASN A 591 -7.99 -23.67 -49.69
CA ASN A 591 -7.26 -24.63 -48.87
C ASN A 591 -8.11 -25.91 -48.69
N PRO A 592 -7.80 -27.04 -49.37
CA PRO A 592 -6.54 -27.34 -50.04
C PRO A 592 -6.31 -26.68 -51.40
N ALA A 593 -5.07 -26.24 -51.67
CA ALA A 593 -4.61 -25.67 -52.93
C ALA A 593 -4.10 -26.74 -53.92
N SER A 594 -4.24 -26.51 -55.22
CA SER A 594 -3.77 -27.45 -56.29
C SER A 594 -3.01 -26.79 -57.43
N GLN A 595 -3.26 -25.50 -57.70
CA GLN A 595 -2.55 -24.73 -58.72
C GLN A 595 -2.06 -23.40 -58.18
N TRP A 596 -2.83 -22.79 -57.30
CA TRP A 596 -2.49 -21.54 -56.65
C TRP A 596 -3.16 -21.48 -55.28
N VAL A 597 -2.64 -20.59 -54.42
CA VAL A 597 -3.27 -20.17 -53.18
C VAL A 597 -3.16 -18.65 -53.07
N GLU A 598 -4.21 -17.98 -52.61
CA GLU A 598 -4.19 -16.58 -52.24
C GLU A 598 -3.91 -16.45 -50.74
N PHE A 599 -2.89 -15.69 -50.40
CA PHE A 599 -2.68 -15.19 -49.05
C PHE A 599 -3.42 -13.86 -48.92
N THR A 600 -4.35 -13.75 -47.97
CA THR A 600 -4.95 -12.47 -47.55
C THR A 600 -4.38 -12.12 -46.19
N TRP A 601 -3.89 -10.89 -46.04
CA TRP A 601 -3.33 -10.40 -44.78
C TRP A 601 -3.99 -9.10 -44.32
N GLN A 602 -3.97 -8.94 -43.00
CA GLN A 602 -4.14 -7.69 -42.27
C GLN A 602 -2.89 -7.53 -41.38
N LEU A 603 -2.28 -6.35 -41.41
CA LEU A 603 -1.19 -5.96 -40.54
C LEU A 603 -1.72 -5.06 -39.41
N PRO A 604 -1.07 -5.08 -38.24
CA PRO A 604 -1.31 -4.11 -37.20
C PRO A 604 -1.16 -2.67 -37.71
N PRO A 605 -1.90 -1.71 -37.14
CA PRO A 605 -1.85 -0.30 -37.53
C PRO A 605 -0.41 0.28 -37.62
N ALA A 606 0.49 -0.13 -36.72
CA ALA A 606 1.88 0.32 -36.68
C ALA A 606 2.76 -0.19 -37.84
N GLU A 607 2.32 -1.24 -38.56
CA GLU A 607 3.15 -2.01 -39.49
C GLU A 607 2.69 -1.79 -40.94
N THR A 608 3.62 -1.36 -41.79
CA THR A 608 3.35 -1.14 -43.23
C THR A 608 3.98 -2.20 -44.13
N THR A 609 4.77 -3.10 -43.55
CA THR A 609 5.47 -4.17 -44.26
C THR A 609 5.48 -5.44 -43.43
N GLY A 610 5.54 -6.59 -44.10
CA GLY A 610 5.62 -7.89 -43.44
C GLY A 610 6.27 -8.94 -44.33
N LEU A 611 6.45 -10.13 -43.77
CA LEU A 611 7.02 -11.28 -44.46
C LEU A 611 6.16 -12.51 -44.22
N ILE A 612 5.65 -13.12 -45.29
CA ILE A 612 5.03 -14.45 -45.23
C ILE A 612 6.10 -15.48 -45.53
N SER A 613 6.43 -16.32 -44.55
CA SER A 613 7.30 -17.48 -44.68
C SER A 613 6.46 -18.74 -44.80
N ILE A 614 6.77 -19.59 -45.78
CA ILE A 614 6.12 -20.88 -45.97
C ILE A 614 7.14 -21.96 -45.67
N ALA A 615 6.88 -22.80 -44.68
CA ALA A 615 7.75 -23.90 -44.30
C ALA A 615 7.03 -25.25 -44.36
N ASP A 616 7.77 -26.33 -44.63
CA ASP A 616 7.23 -27.69 -44.48
C ASP A 616 7.15 -28.11 -43.01
N VAL A 617 6.57 -29.29 -42.74
CA VAL A 617 6.42 -29.84 -41.37
C VAL A 617 7.75 -30.15 -40.67
N THR A 618 8.89 -30.10 -41.38
CA THR A 618 10.23 -30.25 -40.79
C THR A 618 10.87 -28.90 -40.44
N GLY A 619 10.16 -27.79 -40.68
CA GLY A 619 10.64 -26.43 -40.45
C GLY A 619 11.50 -25.88 -41.58
N LYS A 620 11.62 -26.59 -42.71
CA LYS A 620 12.40 -26.10 -43.85
C LYS A 620 11.60 -25.07 -44.62
N THR A 621 12.13 -23.85 -44.72
CA THR A 621 11.54 -22.77 -45.54
C THR A 621 11.53 -23.15 -47.03
N ILE A 622 10.34 -23.08 -47.63
CA ILE A 622 10.05 -23.37 -49.02
C ILE A 622 10.01 -22.09 -49.84
N SER A 623 9.42 -21.02 -49.28
CA SER A 623 9.31 -19.72 -49.95
C SER A 623 9.14 -18.61 -48.92
N THR A 624 9.54 -17.40 -49.30
CA THR A 624 9.31 -16.18 -48.53
C THR A 624 8.72 -15.11 -49.44
N ILE A 625 7.77 -14.36 -48.92
CA ILE A 625 6.98 -13.39 -49.68
C ILE A 625 6.95 -12.09 -48.88
N SER A 626 7.71 -11.09 -49.32
CA SER A 626 7.61 -9.74 -48.75
C SER A 626 6.30 -9.09 -49.16
N ILE A 627 5.61 -8.49 -48.20
CA ILE A 627 4.34 -7.80 -48.40
C ILE A 627 4.44 -6.35 -47.93
N SER A 628 3.61 -5.49 -48.52
CA SER A 628 3.55 -4.06 -48.22
C SER A 628 2.10 -3.61 -48.23
N GLY A 629 1.76 -2.66 -47.37
CA GLY A 629 0.40 -2.19 -47.15
C GLY A 629 -0.30 -2.95 -46.02
N VAL A 630 -1.10 -2.21 -45.25
CA VAL A 630 -1.76 -2.67 -44.02
C VAL A 630 -2.73 -3.82 -44.29
N GLN A 631 -3.34 -3.86 -45.48
CA GLN A 631 -4.15 -5.00 -45.93
C GLN A 631 -3.80 -5.35 -47.37
N GLY A 632 -3.94 -6.62 -47.73
CA GLY A 632 -3.71 -7.00 -49.11
C GLY A 632 -3.88 -8.48 -49.38
N LYS A 633 -3.69 -8.80 -50.66
CA LYS A 633 -3.83 -10.14 -51.21
C LYS A 633 -2.68 -10.46 -52.12
N ARG A 634 -2.18 -11.69 -52.06
CA ARG A 634 -1.13 -12.16 -52.96
C ARG A 634 -1.29 -13.63 -53.30
N VAL A 635 -1.34 -13.90 -54.59
CA VAL A 635 -1.39 -15.26 -55.12
C VAL A 635 0.00 -15.86 -55.18
N TRP A 636 0.11 -17.12 -54.77
CA TRP A 636 1.31 -17.95 -54.86
C TRP A 636 1.04 -19.19 -55.71
N ASP A 637 1.93 -19.48 -56.66
CA ASP A 637 1.84 -20.63 -57.56
C ASP A 637 2.29 -21.90 -56.83
N THR A 638 1.40 -22.89 -56.76
CA THR A 638 1.64 -24.15 -56.04
C THR A 638 1.90 -25.34 -56.97
N ARG A 639 1.92 -25.15 -58.30
CA ARG A 639 2.03 -26.25 -59.28
C ARG A 639 3.32 -27.07 -59.18
N GLU A 640 4.41 -26.44 -58.76
CA GLU A 640 5.73 -27.06 -58.58
C GLU A 640 6.02 -27.41 -57.11
N ILE A 641 5.02 -27.24 -56.23
CA ILE A 641 5.12 -27.53 -54.80
C ILE A 641 4.60 -28.94 -54.55
N LYS A 642 5.34 -29.72 -53.76
CA LYS A 642 4.96 -31.12 -53.47
C LYS A 642 3.67 -31.16 -52.66
N SER A 643 2.85 -32.18 -52.88
CA SER A 643 1.67 -32.43 -52.05
C SER A 643 2.07 -32.61 -50.59
N GLY A 644 1.40 -31.93 -49.67
CA GLY A 644 1.78 -31.94 -48.27
C GLY A 644 1.10 -30.86 -47.43
N VAL A 645 1.43 -30.86 -46.14
CA VAL A 645 1.04 -29.82 -45.17
C VAL A 645 2.20 -28.83 -45.04
N TYR A 646 1.86 -27.55 -45.09
CA TYR A 646 2.77 -26.43 -44.93
C TYR A 646 2.27 -25.52 -43.82
N ILE A 647 3.21 -24.89 -43.11
CA ILE A 647 2.93 -23.82 -42.14
C ILE A 647 3.29 -22.51 -42.81
N CYS A 648 2.32 -21.62 -42.89
CA CYS A 648 2.48 -20.28 -43.43
C CYS A 648 2.48 -19.30 -42.26
N THR A 649 3.58 -18.59 -42.06
CA THR A 649 3.77 -17.65 -40.95
C THR A 649 3.95 -16.27 -41.52
N LEU A 650 3.05 -15.35 -41.17
CA LEU A 650 3.21 -13.92 -41.39
C LEU A 650 3.95 -13.32 -40.20
N SER A 651 5.04 -12.59 -40.46
CA SER A 651 5.75 -11.80 -39.45
C SER A 651 5.76 -10.32 -39.81
N ALA A 652 5.45 -9.46 -38.84
CA ALA A 652 5.58 -8.01 -38.93
C ALA A 652 6.18 -7.49 -37.61
N GLY A 653 7.32 -6.79 -37.66
CA GLY A 653 8.09 -6.44 -36.48
C GLY A 653 8.49 -7.67 -35.63
N LYS A 654 8.02 -7.73 -34.37
CA LYS A 654 8.18 -8.87 -33.45
C LYS A 654 6.96 -9.81 -33.41
N LEU A 655 5.90 -9.48 -34.14
CA LEU A 655 4.64 -10.21 -34.12
C LEU A 655 4.62 -11.29 -35.20
N VAL A 656 3.97 -12.41 -34.90
CA VAL A 656 3.81 -13.54 -35.81
C VAL A 656 2.40 -14.08 -35.76
N ALA A 657 1.85 -14.43 -36.92
CA ALA A 657 0.59 -15.14 -37.06
C ALA A 657 0.79 -16.31 -38.02
N SER A 658 0.30 -17.50 -37.65
CA SER A 658 0.48 -18.70 -38.45
C SER A 658 -0.85 -19.32 -38.90
N THR A 659 -0.87 -19.85 -40.11
CA THR A 659 -1.98 -20.64 -40.65
C THR A 659 -1.48 -21.87 -41.38
N LYS A 660 -2.34 -22.89 -41.49
CA LYS A 660 -2.01 -24.16 -42.13
C LYS A 660 -2.45 -24.15 -43.59
N LEU A 661 -1.57 -24.53 -44.50
CA LEU A 661 -1.86 -24.73 -45.92
C LEU A 661 -1.72 -26.21 -46.30
N ILE A 662 -2.69 -26.74 -47.05
CA ILE A 662 -2.63 -28.08 -47.62
C ILE A 662 -2.48 -27.95 -49.13
N VAL A 663 -1.40 -28.49 -49.71
CA VAL A 663 -1.19 -28.56 -51.17
C VAL A 663 -1.46 -29.99 -51.64
N LYS A 664 -2.21 -30.15 -52.74
CA LYS A 664 -2.61 -31.43 -53.33
C LYS A 664 -1.77 -31.82 -54.52
#